data_AF-A0AAP0M511-F1
#
_entry.id   AF-A0AAP0M511-F1
#
_cell.length_a   1.000
_cell.length_b   1.000
_cell.length_c   1.000
_cell.angle_alpha   90.00
_cell.angle_beta   90.00
_cell.angle_gamma   90.00
#
_symmetry.space_group_name_H-M   'P 1'
#
loop_
_entity.id
_entity.type
_entity.pdbx_description
1 polymer ?
#
loop_
_entity_poly.entity_id
_entity_poly.type
_entity_poly.pdbx_seq_one_letter_code
_entity_poly.pdbx_strand_id
1 'polypeptide(L)'
;MATAVLPQDAKKLPRPGRGGFQAHGLTEEEARVRAIAEIVNSMVELSRKNETVDLNAIKSAACRKYGLARAPKLVEMIAALPETDREALLPKLRAKPVRTASGIAVVAVMSKPHRCPHIATTGNICVYCPGGPDSDFEYSTQSYTGYEPTSMRAIRARYNPYVQARSRIDQLKRLGHSVDKVEFILMGGTFMSLPADYRDYFIRNLHDALSGHTSANVEEAVTYSEHGATKCIGMTIETRPDYCLGPHLRQMLSYGCTRLEIGVQSTYEDVARDTNRGHTVAAVADCFCLAKDAGFKVVAHMMPDLPNVGVERDLESFREFFESPLFRADGLKIYPTLVIRGTGLYELWKTGRYRNYPPEQLVDIVARILAMVPPWTRVYRVQRDIPMPLVTSGVEKGNLRELALARMDDLGLKCRDVRTREAGIQDIHHQIKPEEVELVRRDYVANEGWETFLSYEDTRQDILVGLLRLRKCGRNVTCPELMGKCSIVRELHVYGTAVPVHGREADKLQHQGYGTLLMEEAERIALREHRSRKMAVISGVGTRHYYRKLGYELEGSNIFCKYSSIVATKAFSTFKSLALFTRVLSAYFEYPQFGFVYSPGSLANWCRHFNTPMLKSTFTPIFSTSPLKPRTPKLLRSYLISSSTSEATQPVRQNASTKITPQLSPTSAYIHLPFCRKRCHYCDFPIVALGSSPTQTNDDDPRVSNYIQLLCREIIATKPGHKTSPPLETVFFGGGTPSLVPPRFVSSILDTLRDKFGLSLDAEISMEMDPGTFDARKMEELMDLGVNRVSLGVQAFQEELLKSCGRAHGLKEVYEAIEIVKLCGVENWSLDLISSLPHQTPQMWEESLRRTVGAQPKHVSVYDLQVEQGTKFGILYTPGEFPLPTETQSANFYRMASSMLSSAGYRHYEISSYSEDGYECKHNLTYWKNKPFYGFGLGSASYLGGLRFSRPRRMKGFVDYVQNLEAGVVDCWGDNHIDAKDLAMDVLMLSFRTARGVDLKSFGETFGCPLVHTLCKVYKPYIESGHVICLDERRRAMNIEEFNSLLLDETKIGNRLAYFRLSDPEGFLLSNELISHAFGVIDS
;
A
#
# COMPACT_ATOMS: atom_id res chain seq x y z
N MET A 1 -48.61 -41.63 -51.59
CA MET A 1 -47.12 -41.64 -51.58
C MET A 1 -46.64 -41.71 -50.13
N ALA A 2 -45.45 -42.24 -49.89
CA ALA A 2 -45.00 -42.57 -48.52
C ALA A 2 -44.58 -41.33 -47.71
N THR A 3 -44.71 -41.44 -46.39
CA THR A 3 -44.23 -40.47 -45.40
C THR A 3 -42.69 -40.48 -45.32
N ALA A 4 -42.06 -39.30 -45.39
CA ALA A 4 -40.66 -39.11 -45.02
C ALA A 4 -40.58 -38.31 -43.70
N VAL A 5 -39.87 -38.85 -42.71
CA VAL A 5 -39.69 -38.22 -41.40
C VAL A 5 -38.48 -37.30 -41.45
N LEU A 6 -38.65 -36.02 -41.08
CA LEU A 6 -37.53 -35.12 -40.82
C LEU A 6 -37.04 -35.28 -39.37
N PRO A 7 -35.72 -35.26 -39.11
CA PRO A 7 -35.18 -35.42 -37.75
C PRO A 7 -35.58 -34.26 -36.82
N GLN A 8 -35.76 -34.56 -35.53
CA GLN A 8 -35.84 -33.52 -34.50
C GLN A 8 -34.44 -32.98 -34.22
N ASP A 9 -34.16 -31.76 -34.69
CA ASP A 9 -32.90 -31.09 -34.38
C ASP A 9 -32.77 -30.82 -32.86
N ALA A 10 -31.59 -31.09 -32.32
CA ALA A 10 -31.42 -31.25 -30.89
C ALA A 10 -31.62 -29.95 -30.10
N LYS A 11 -32.37 -30.03 -28.98
CA LYS A 11 -32.42 -28.96 -27.96
C LYS A 11 -31.00 -28.58 -27.55
N LYS A 12 -30.57 -27.35 -27.84
CA LYS A 12 -29.27 -26.82 -27.44
C LYS A 12 -29.08 -26.96 -25.93
N LEU A 13 -28.18 -27.85 -25.52
CA LEU A 13 -27.83 -28.07 -24.12
C LEU A 13 -27.33 -26.76 -23.47
N PRO A 14 -27.72 -26.46 -22.22
CA PRO A 14 -27.33 -25.22 -21.56
C PRO A 14 -25.82 -25.16 -21.32
N ARG A 15 -25.24 -23.96 -21.47
CA ARG A 15 -23.83 -23.70 -21.17
C ARG A 15 -23.54 -23.92 -19.66
N PRO A 16 -22.34 -24.42 -19.28
CA PRO A 16 -21.98 -24.55 -17.87
C PRO A 16 -22.08 -23.21 -17.12
N GLY A 17 -22.59 -23.24 -15.88
CA GLY A 17 -22.65 -22.06 -15.00
C GLY A 17 -23.98 -21.30 -14.95
N ARG A 18 -25.06 -21.79 -15.57
CA ARG A 18 -26.45 -21.28 -15.37
C ARG A 18 -27.47 -22.41 -15.14
N GLY A 19 -27.12 -23.40 -14.32
CA GLY A 19 -28.04 -24.40 -13.79
C GLY A 19 -28.20 -24.20 -12.28
N GLY A 20 -29.44 -24.18 -11.78
CA GLY A 20 -29.72 -24.09 -10.36
C GLY A 20 -29.36 -25.37 -9.61
N PHE A 21 -29.07 -25.24 -8.31
CA PHE A 21 -28.74 -26.36 -7.43
C PHE A 21 -29.96 -27.28 -7.23
N GLN A 22 -29.92 -28.49 -7.82
CA GLN A 22 -30.83 -29.57 -7.43
C GLN A 22 -30.19 -30.39 -6.30
N ALA A 23 -30.83 -30.32 -5.12
CA ALA A 23 -30.26 -30.84 -3.88
C ALA A 23 -30.34 -32.38 -3.79
N HIS A 24 -29.26 -33.07 -4.16
CA HIS A 24 -29.06 -34.50 -3.84
C HIS A 24 -28.65 -34.73 -2.38
N GLY A 25 -29.35 -34.09 -1.43
CA GLY A 25 -29.17 -34.30 0.02
C GLY A 25 -27.80 -33.91 0.60
N LEU A 26 -26.98 -33.15 -0.13
CA LEU A 26 -25.65 -32.69 0.27
C LEU A 26 -25.63 -31.16 0.45
N THR A 27 -24.77 -30.66 1.33
CA THR A 27 -24.46 -29.22 1.41
C THR A 27 -23.56 -28.77 0.24
N GLU A 28 -23.47 -27.45 -0.02
CA GLU A 28 -22.56 -26.94 -1.08
C GLU A 28 -21.10 -27.29 -0.78
N GLU A 29 -20.67 -27.28 0.49
CA GLU A 29 -19.31 -27.62 0.89
C GLU A 29 -19.00 -29.11 0.66
N GLU A 30 -19.91 -30.02 1.01
CA GLU A 30 -19.75 -31.46 0.72
C GLU A 30 -19.76 -31.75 -0.79
N ALA A 31 -20.65 -31.09 -1.54
CA ALA A 31 -20.70 -31.18 -3.00
C ALA A 31 -19.38 -30.68 -3.62
N ARG A 32 -18.80 -29.59 -3.08
CA ARG A 32 -17.51 -29.04 -3.49
C ARG A 32 -16.37 -30.01 -3.22
N VAL A 33 -16.31 -30.61 -2.03
CA VAL A 33 -15.28 -31.59 -1.64
C VAL A 33 -15.38 -32.86 -2.50
N ARG A 34 -16.58 -33.41 -2.70
CA ARG A 34 -16.79 -34.59 -3.56
C ARG A 34 -16.42 -34.31 -5.01
N ALA A 35 -16.75 -33.13 -5.55
CA ALA A 35 -16.33 -32.72 -6.88
C ALA A 35 -14.81 -32.59 -7.01
N ILE A 36 -14.11 -32.03 -6.00
CA ILE A 36 -12.64 -31.96 -6.00
C ILE A 36 -12.03 -33.36 -6.02
N ALA A 37 -12.53 -34.28 -5.19
CA ALA A 37 -12.06 -35.67 -5.14
C ALA A 37 -12.26 -36.40 -6.48
N GLU A 38 -13.43 -36.27 -7.11
CA GLU A 38 -13.69 -36.89 -8.42
C GLU A 38 -12.82 -36.31 -9.55
N ILE A 39 -12.60 -34.99 -9.56
CA ILE A 39 -11.68 -34.36 -10.52
C ILE A 39 -10.26 -34.90 -10.33
N VAL A 40 -9.76 -34.96 -9.09
CA VAL A 40 -8.40 -35.45 -8.79
C VAL A 40 -8.26 -36.93 -9.16
N ASN A 41 -9.21 -37.79 -8.76
CA ASN A 41 -9.17 -39.21 -9.10
C ASN A 41 -9.19 -39.44 -10.63
N SER A 42 -10.04 -38.71 -11.35
CA SER A 42 -10.08 -38.76 -12.83
C SER A 42 -8.74 -38.35 -13.45
N MET A 43 -8.09 -37.32 -12.91
CA MET A 43 -6.76 -36.89 -13.38
C MET A 43 -5.67 -37.93 -13.07
N VAL A 44 -5.72 -38.58 -11.90
CA VAL A 44 -4.80 -39.66 -11.51
C VAL A 44 -4.97 -40.87 -12.42
N GLU A 45 -6.20 -41.33 -12.68
CA GLU A 45 -6.46 -42.44 -13.60
C GLU A 45 -5.98 -42.16 -15.03
N LEU A 46 -6.36 -41.01 -15.60
CA LEU A 46 -5.95 -40.62 -16.96
C LEU A 46 -4.42 -40.50 -17.06
N SER A 47 -3.76 -39.94 -16.04
CA SER A 47 -2.30 -39.81 -16.05
C SER A 47 -1.57 -41.14 -15.82
N ARG A 48 -2.19 -42.13 -15.17
CA ARG A 48 -1.66 -43.51 -15.06
C ARG A 48 -1.91 -44.34 -16.34
N LYS A 49 -2.96 -44.01 -17.10
CA LYS A 49 -3.20 -44.52 -18.47
C LYS A 49 -2.37 -43.79 -19.54
N ASN A 50 -1.64 -42.74 -19.15
CA ASN A 50 -0.84 -41.86 -20.01
C ASN A 50 -1.67 -41.07 -21.06
N GLU A 51 -2.95 -40.84 -20.77
CA GLU A 51 -3.89 -40.13 -21.64
C GLU A 51 -3.84 -38.59 -21.46
N THR A 52 -4.33 -37.85 -22.47
CA THR A 52 -4.38 -36.37 -22.47
C THR A 52 -5.45 -35.84 -21.53
N VAL A 53 -5.03 -35.11 -20.49
CA VAL A 53 -5.92 -34.62 -19.41
C VAL A 53 -6.51 -33.25 -19.76
N ASP A 54 -7.72 -33.20 -20.32
CA ASP A 54 -8.47 -31.94 -20.44
C ASP A 54 -9.10 -31.54 -19.08
N LEU A 55 -8.42 -30.62 -18.41
CA LEU A 55 -8.87 -30.06 -17.12
C LEU A 55 -10.23 -29.36 -17.20
N ASN A 56 -10.57 -28.74 -18.34
CA ASN A 56 -11.80 -27.99 -18.51
C ASN A 56 -13.00 -28.91 -18.74
N ALA A 57 -12.83 -29.99 -19.51
CA ALA A 57 -13.83 -31.04 -19.65
C ALA A 57 -14.13 -31.73 -18.32
N ILE A 58 -13.10 -32.19 -17.58
CA ILE A 58 -13.25 -32.87 -16.30
C ILE A 58 -13.93 -31.96 -15.26
N LYS A 59 -13.50 -30.69 -15.17
CA LYS A 59 -14.18 -29.68 -14.34
C LYS A 59 -15.65 -29.50 -14.73
N SER A 60 -15.93 -29.38 -16.02
CA SER A 60 -17.30 -29.16 -16.51
C SER A 60 -18.20 -30.39 -16.31
N ALA A 61 -17.65 -31.61 -16.30
CA ALA A 61 -18.36 -32.82 -15.91
C ALA A 61 -18.69 -32.81 -14.41
N ALA A 62 -17.69 -32.66 -13.54
CA ALA A 62 -17.89 -32.67 -12.09
C ALA A 62 -18.81 -31.54 -11.60
N CYS A 63 -18.68 -30.32 -12.14
CA CYS A 63 -19.57 -29.20 -11.76
C CYS A 63 -21.02 -29.42 -12.18
N ARG A 64 -21.28 -30.13 -13.31
CA ARG A 64 -22.64 -30.54 -13.70
C ARG A 64 -23.17 -31.65 -12.80
N LYS A 65 -22.34 -32.65 -12.47
CA LYS A 65 -22.71 -33.80 -11.61
C LYS A 65 -23.06 -33.38 -10.18
N TYR A 66 -22.36 -32.39 -9.62
CA TYR A 66 -22.53 -31.92 -8.25
C TYR A 66 -23.24 -30.56 -8.14
N GLY A 67 -23.86 -30.05 -9.22
CA GLY A 67 -24.68 -28.84 -9.18
C GLY A 67 -23.95 -27.54 -8.76
N LEU A 68 -22.63 -27.46 -8.96
CA LEU A 68 -21.81 -26.38 -8.40
C LEU A 68 -21.95 -25.06 -9.17
N ALA A 69 -22.41 -24.02 -8.49
CA ALA A 69 -22.53 -22.66 -9.05
C ALA A 69 -21.17 -22.03 -9.42
N ARG A 70 -20.09 -22.40 -8.72
CA ARG A 70 -18.71 -21.93 -9.00
C ARG A 70 -17.72 -23.09 -8.96
N ALA A 71 -17.05 -23.33 -10.08
CA ALA A 71 -16.09 -24.43 -10.24
C ALA A 71 -14.95 -24.41 -9.19
N PRO A 72 -14.39 -25.58 -8.83
CA PRO A 72 -13.24 -25.67 -7.92
C PRO A 72 -12.03 -24.84 -8.37
N LYS A 73 -11.41 -24.14 -7.41
CA LYS A 73 -10.22 -23.32 -7.61
C LYS A 73 -9.01 -24.24 -7.74
N LEU A 74 -8.05 -23.84 -8.58
CA LEU A 74 -6.82 -24.61 -8.81
C LEU A 74 -6.06 -24.94 -7.50
N VAL A 75 -6.06 -24.00 -6.55
CA VAL A 75 -5.45 -24.17 -5.22
C VAL A 75 -6.09 -25.32 -4.43
N GLU A 76 -7.42 -25.46 -4.49
CA GLU A 76 -8.17 -26.50 -3.78
C GLU A 76 -7.82 -27.89 -4.35
N MET A 77 -7.64 -27.97 -5.67
CA MET A 77 -7.25 -29.19 -6.38
C MET A 77 -5.78 -29.58 -6.12
N ILE A 78 -4.86 -28.60 -6.13
CA ILE A 78 -3.42 -28.81 -5.84
C ILE A 78 -3.20 -29.25 -4.38
N ALA A 79 -4.09 -28.85 -3.47
CA ALA A 79 -4.09 -29.31 -2.07
C ALA A 79 -4.65 -30.73 -1.90
N ALA A 80 -5.49 -31.21 -2.82
CA ALA A 80 -6.11 -32.53 -2.78
C ALA A 80 -5.34 -33.61 -3.59
N LEU A 81 -4.24 -33.26 -4.27
CA LEU A 81 -3.38 -34.22 -4.97
C LEU A 81 -2.70 -35.20 -3.99
N PRO A 82 -2.77 -36.53 -4.23
CA PRO A 82 -1.89 -37.49 -3.57
C PRO A 82 -0.41 -37.17 -3.81
N GLU A 83 0.45 -37.38 -2.81
CA GLU A 83 1.89 -37.07 -2.94
C GLU A 83 2.58 -37.89 -4.04
N THR A 84 2.16 -39.15 -4.22
CA THR A 84 2.67 -40.10 -5.23
C THR A 84 2.51 -39.62 -6.67
N ASP A 85 1.39 -38.97 -6.99
CA ASP A 85 1.04 -38.56 -8.34
C ASP A 85 1.28 -37.05 -8.56
N ARG A 86 1.81 -36.38 -7.52
CA ARG A 86 1.92 -34.92 -7.46
C ARG A 86 2.88 -34.36 -8.50
N GLU A 87 4.04 -34.98 -8.69
CA GLU A 87 5.06 -34.48 -9.62
C GLU A 87 4.60 -34.55 -11.09
N ALA A 88 3.84 -35.60 -11.46
CA ALA A 88 3.27 -35.75 -12.79
C ALA A 88 2.08 -34.81 -13.07
N LEU A 89 1.26 -34.51 -12.04
CA LEU A 89 0.05 -33.69 -12.19
C LEU A 89 0.24 -32.19 -11.93
N LEU A 90 1.21 -31.79 -11.11
CA LEU A 90 1.45 -30.38 -10.76
C LEU A 90 1.79 -29.49 -11.98
N PRO A 91 2.54 -29.94 -13.00
CA PRO A 91 2.75 -29.16 -14.23
C PRO A 91 1.44 -28.90 -14.97
N LYS A 92 0.59 -29.94 -15.10
CA LYS A 92 -0.75 -29.87 -15.73
C LYS A 92 -1.72 -28.96 -14.96
N LEU A 93 -1.45 -28.72 -13.67
CA LEU A 93 -2.25 -27.89 -12.76
C LEU A 93 -1.67 -26.49 -12.49
N ARG A 94 -0.55 -26.10 -13.09
CA ARG A 94 0.13 -24.83 -12.75
C ARG A 94 -0.56 -23.60 -13.36
N ALA A 95 -0.95 -22.64 -12.53
CA ALA A 95 -1.61 -21.41 -12.99
C ALA A 95 -0.64 -20.46 -13.75
N LYS A 96 -0.86 -20.25 -15.05
CA LYS A 96 -0.04 -19.39 -15.93
C LYS A 96 1.46 -19.78 -15.88
N PRO A 97 1.87 -20.93 -16.47
CA PRO A 97 3.20 -21.53 -16.28
C PRO A 97 4.37 -20.60 -16.65
N VAL A 98 4.17 -19.70 -17.63
CA VAL A 98 5.09 -18.62 -18.04
C VAL A 98 5.65 -17.80 -16.86
N ARG A 99 4.91 -17.71 -15.74
CA ARG A 99 5.34 -16.99 -14.51
C ARG A 99 6.60 -17.56 -13.84
N THR A 100 6.93 -18.82 -14.10
CA THR A 100 8.13 -19.49 -13.57
C THR A 100 8.85 -20.31 -14.65
N ALA A 101 8.66 -19.95 -15.93
CA ALA A 101 9.31 -20.61 -17.07
C ALA A 101 10.84 -20.48 -17.03
N SER A 102 11.34 -19.27 -16.72
CA SER A 102 12.76 -18.97 -16.55
C SER A 102 13.38 -19.55 -15.25
N GLY A 103 12.74 -20.54 -14.61
CA GLY A 103 13.27 -21.23 -13.42
C GLY A 103 13.19 -20.48 -12.07
N ILE A 104 12.53 -19.30 -12.01
CA ILE A 104 12.61 -18.34 -10.89
C ILE A 104 11.23 -17.83 -10.47
N ALA A 105 11.00 -17.69 -9.17
CA ALA A 105 9.80 -17.06 -8.61
C ALA A 105 10.01 -15.54 -8.39
N VAL A 106 9.31 -14.70 -9.17
CA VAL A 106 9.39 -13.23 -9.05
C VAL A 106 8.43 -12.70 -7.98
N VAL A 107 9.00 -11.99 -7.00
CA VAL A 107 8.30 -11.38 -5.85
C VAL A 107 8.47 -9.87 -5.90
N ALA A 108 7.51 -9.19 -6.53
CA ALA A 108 7.44 -7.74 -6.58
C ALA A 108 6.79 -7.17 -5.30
N VAL A 109 7.46 -6.17 -4.71
CA VAL A 109 7.11 -5.46 -3.47
C VAL A 109 7.25 -3.95 -3.65
N MET A 110 6.57 -3.16 -2.82
CA MET A 110 6.62 -1.71 -2.86
C MET A 110 7.03 -1.12 -1.50
N SER A 111 7.84 -0.07 -1.54
CA SER A 111 8.11 0.79 -0.38
C SER A 111 6.92 1.70 -0.05
N LYS A 112 6.93 2.35 1.12
CA LYS A 112 5.87 3.32 1.48
C LYS A 112 5.69 4.42 0.42
N PRO A 113 4.46 4.98 0.27
CA PRO A 113 4.25 6.25 -0.42
C PRO A 113 5.20 7.33 0.08
N HIS A 114 5.80 8.07 -0.85
CA HIS A 114 6.67 9.22 -0.59
C HIS A 114 6.77 10.08 -1.86
N ARG A 115 7.05 11.38 -1.71
CA ARG A 115 7.24 12.31 -2.82
C ARG A 115 8.53 12.01 -3.59
N CYS A 116 8.54 12.33 -4.88
CA CYS A 116 9.76 12.33 -5.70
C CYS A 116 10.76 13.39 -5.19
N PRO A 117 12.08 13.11 -5.10
CA PRO A 117 13.05 14.07 -4.57
C PRO A 117 13.22 15.32 -5.45
N HIS A 118 13.02 15.21 -6.77
CA HIS A 118 13.12 16.34 -7.70
C HIS A 118 11.98 17.37 -7.58
N ILE A 119 10.91 17.09 -6.82
CA ILE A 119 9.85 18.08 -6.58
C ILE A 119 10.42 19.33 -5.87
N ALA A 120 11.43 19.14 -5.01
CA ALA A 120 12.09 20.23 -4.29
C ALA A 120 13.00 21.11 -5.17
N THR A 121 13.39 20.65 -6.36
CA THR A 121 14.26 21.38 -7.31
C THR A 121 13.56 21.83 -8.58
N THR A 122 12.41 21.24 -8.92
CA THR A 122 11.63 21.52 -10.14
C THR A 122 10.21 22.03 -9.86
N GLY A 123 9.79 22.07 -8.59
CA GLY A 123 8.46 22.47 -8.14
C GLY A 123 7.37 21.40 -8.31
N ASN A 124 7.49 20.49 -9.29
CA ASN A 124 6.47 19.51 -9.66
C ASN A 124 7.04 18.11 -9.90
N ILE A 125 6.17 17.12 -10.10
CA ILE A 125 6.54 15.78 -10.57
C ILE A 125 6.65 15.72 -12.11
N CYS A 126 7.06 14.57 -12.67
CA CYS A 126 7.11 14.36 -14.13
C CYS A 126 5.69 14.35 -14.74
N VAL A 127 5.53 15.01 -15.90
CA VAL A 127 4.23 15.33 -16.53
C VAL A 127 3.30 14.11 -16.75
N TYR A 128 3.86 12.95 -17.10
CA TYR A 128 3.15 11.70 -17.40
C TYR A 128 2.99 10.76 -16.19
N CYS A 129 3.34 11.18 -14.97
CA CYS A 129 3.44 10.31 -13.80
C CYS A 129 2.12 10.26 -13.00
N PRO A 130 1.38 9.13 -12.96
CA PRO A 130 0.20 8.99 -12.13
C PRO A 130 0.54 8.66 -10.67
N GLY A 131 -0.40 8.92 -9.77
CA GLY A 131 -0.36 8.46 -8.39
C GLY A 131 0.71 9.11 -7.51
N GLY A 132 0.88 8.55 -6.31
CA GLY A 132 1.73 9.11 -5.26
C GLY A 132 0.97 10.05 -4.30
N PRO A 133 1.67 10.61 -3.30
CA PRO A 133 1.02 11.34 -2.20
C PRO A 133 0.27 12.62 -2.59
N ASP A 134 0.57 13.17 -3.77
CA ASP A 134 0.09 14.47 -4.24
C ASP A 134 -0.89 14.28 -5.42
N SER A 135 -1.81 13.31 -5.31
CA SER A 135 -2.73 12.93 -6.39
C SER A 135 -4.04 12.33 -5.86
N ASP A 136 -5.07 12.34 -6.70
CA ASP A 136 -6.41 11.74 -6.49
C ASP A 136 -6.38 10.24 -6.08
N PHE A 137 -5.26 9.53 -6.27
CA PHE A 137 -5.14 8.10 -6.02
C PHE A 137 -4.76 7.78 -4.57
N GLU A 138 -5.78 7.53 -3.73
CA GLU A 138 -5.63 7.24 -2.29
C GLU A 138 -4.50 6.28 -1.95
N TYR A 139 -3.64 6.70 -1.02
CA TYR A 139 -2.58 5.91 -0.39
C TYR A 139 -1.65 5.17 -1.39
N SER A 140 -1.56 5.68 -2.63
CA SER A 140 -0.81 5.06 -3.72
C SER A 140 0.69 5.40 -3.71
N THR A 141 1.49 4.57 -4.38
CA THR A 141 2.92 4.83 -4.61
C THR A 141 3.14 5.56 -5.93
N GLN A 142 4.13 6.46 -5.97
CA GLN A 142 4.45 7.25 -7.17
C GLN A 142 4.61 6.36 -8.43
N SER A 143 4.01 6.76 -9.54
CA SER A 143 3.90 6.01 -10.81
C SER A 143 2.87 4.87 -10.84
N TYR A 144 2.06 4.70 -9.78
CA TYR A 144 1.04 3.65 -9.65
C TYR A 144 -0.29 4.21 -9.14
N THR A 145 -1.40 3.70 -9.68
CA THR A 145 -2.78 4.12 -9.36
C THR A 145 -3.34 3.49 -8.09
N GLY A 146 -2.66 2.51 -7.49
CA GLY A 146 -3.18 1.76 -6.33
C GLY A 146 -3.99 0.52 -6.72
N TYR A 147 -4.65 0.54 -7.88
CA TYR A 147 -5.49 -0.54 -8.40
C TYR A 147 -4.70 -1.64 -9.16
N GLU A 148 -3.39 -1.50 -9.36
CA GLU A 148 -2.60 -2.59 -9.95
C GLU A 148 -2.54 -3.79 -8.98
N PRO A 149 -2.50 -5.05 -9.47
CA PRO A 149 -2.53 -6.22 -8.59
C PRO A 149 -1.41 -6.31 -7.56
N THR A 150 -0.30 -5.58 -7.72
CA THR A 150 0.77 -5.48 -6.71
C THR A 150 0.56 -4.33 -5.74
N SER A 151 0.11 -3.17 -6.22
CA SER A 151 -0.29 -2.01 -5.42
C SER A 151 -1.37 -2.38 -4.40
N MET A 152 -2.44 -3.07 -4.83
CA MET A 152 -3.48 -3.57 -3.92
C MET A 152 -2.93 -4.52 -2.83
N ARG A 153 -1.91 -5.33 -3.13
CA ARG A 153 -1.25 -6.18 -2.12
C ARG A 153 -0.39 -5.37 -1.16
N ALA A 154 0.28 -4.32 -1.64
CA ALA A 154 1.09 -3.43 -0.82
C ALA A 154 0.22 -2.59 0.13
N ILE A 155 -0.86 -1.99 -0.39
CA ILE A 155 -1.88 -1.25 0.38
C ILE A 155 -2.49 -2.15 1.46
N ARG A 156 -2.95 -3.36 1.11
CA ARG A 156 -3.49 -4.35 2.07
C ARG A 156 -2.47 -4.77 3.14
N ALA A 157 -1.18 -4.83 2.79
CA ALA A 157 -0.09 -5.08 3.72
C ALA A 157 0.38 -3.82 4.49
N ARG A 158 -0.25 -2.66 4.26
CA ARG A 158 0.19 -1.32 4.72
C ARG A 158 1.69 -1.09 4.48
N TYR A 159 2.14 -1.44 3.28
CA TYR A 159 3.52 -1.36 2.80
C TYR A 159 4.57 -2.08 3.69
N ASN A 160 4.15 -3.00 4.55
CA ASN A 160 5.08 -3.78 5.37
C ASN A 160 5.88 -4.77 4.48
N PRO A 161 7.22 -4.72 4.48
CA PRO A 161 8.08 -5.55 3.63
C PRO A 161 7.90 -7.05 3.87
N TYR A 162 7.94 -7.48 5.14
CA TYR A 162 7.86 -8.89 5.53
C TYR A 162 6.51 -9.50 5.10
N VAL A 163 5.40 -8.82 5.40
CA VAL A 163 4.05 -9.26 5.06
C VAL A 163 3.83 -9.31 3.55
N GLN A 164 4.33 -8.31 2.79
CA GLN A 164 4.28 -8.32 1.32
C GLN A 164 5.01 -9.54 0.75
N ALA A 165 6.27 -9.73 1.14
CA ALA A 165 7.11 -10.83 0.66
C ALA A 165 6.52 -12.20 1.01
N ARG A 166 6.24 -12.43 2.29
CA ARG A 166 5.78 -13.74 2.79
C ARG A 166 4.44 -14.14 2.19
N SER A 167 3.45 -13.23 2.19
CA SER A 167 2.13 -13.49 1.61
C SER A 167 2.21 -13.82 0.12
N ARG A 168 3.13 -13.20 -0.62
CA ARG A 168 3.33 -13.44 -2.04
C ARG A 168 4.02 -14.78 -2.32
N ILE A 169 4.99 -15.17 -1.50
CA ILE A 169 5.68 -16.47 -1.58
C ILE A 169 4.71 -17.61 -1.29
N ASP A 170 3.94 -17.52 -0.21
CA ASP A 170 3.00 -18.57 0.16
C ASP A 170 1.79 -18.62 -0.80
N GLN A 171 1.42 -17.50 -1.45
CA GLN A 171 0.48 -17.50 -2.59
C GLN A 171 1.04 -18.26 -3.81
N LEU A 172 2.33 -18.13 -4.11
CA LEU A 172 2.96 -18.84 -5.24
C LEU A 172 3.08 -20.35 -4.98
N LYS A 173 3.45 -20.76 -3.76
CA LYS A 173 3.43 -22.18 -3.34
C LYS A 173 2.04 -22.80 -3.54
N ARG A 174 0.99 -22.12 -3.07
CA ARG A 174 -0.42 -22.55 -3.21
C ARG A 174 -0.90 -22.68 -4.66
N LEU A 175 -0.21 -22.07 -5.62
CA LEU A 175 -0.51 -22.12 -7.06
C LEU A 175 0.35 -23.13 -7.85
N GLY A 176 1.15 -23.96 -7.16
CA GLY A 176 1.96 -25.01 -7.80
C GLY A 176 3.25 -24.52 -8.47
N HIS A 177 3.77 -23.37 -8.04
CA HIS A 177 5.10 -22.89 -8.42
C HIS A 177 6.14 -23.32 -7.37
N SER A 178 7.31 -23.80 -7.81
CA SER A 178 8.51 -23.79 -6.96
C SER A 178 8.84 -22.33 -6.61
N VAL A 179 9.29 -22.13 -5.39
CA VAL A 179 9.77 -20.84 -4.87
C VAL A 179 11.13 -20.98 -4.19
N ASP A 180 11.88 -22.03 -4.53
CA ASP A 180 13.19 -22.32 -3.92
C ASP A 180 14.24 -21.29 -4.35
N LYS A 181 14.03 -20.70 -5.54
CA LYS A 181 14.79 -19.60 -6.14
C LYS A 181 13.86 -18.38 -6.28
N VAL A 182 14.07 -17.35 -5.46
CA VAL A 182 13.29 -16.09 -5.48
C VAL A 182 14.13 -14.95 -6.05
N GLU A 183 13.51 -14.15 -6.92
CA GLU A 183 13.99 -12.81 -7.29
C GLU A 183 13.05 -11.75 -6.70
N PHE A 184 13.59 -10.83 -5.90
CA PHE A 184 12.86 -9.66 -5.43
C PHE A 184 12.88 -8.53 -6.47
N ILE A 185 11.80 -7.77 -6.57
CA ILE A 185 11.75 -6.50 -7.31
C ILE A 185 11.15 -5.44 -6.39
N LEU A 186 11.96 -4.45 -5.99
CA LEU A 186 11.50 -3.26 -5.28
C LEU A 186 11.05 -2.22 -6.31
N MET A 187 9.74 -1.95 -6.31
CA MET A 187 9.10 -1.04 -7.26
C MET A 187 8.83 0.34 -6.66
N GLY A 188 8.78 1.36 -7.52
CA GLY A 188 8.44 2.74 -7.16
C GLY A 188 9.46 3.81 -7.61
N GLY A 189 10.58 3.42 -8.23
CA GLY A 189 11.53 4.34 -8.89
C GLY A 189 12.33 5.30 -8.01
N THR A 190 11.96 5.53 -6.74
CA THR A 190 12.62 6.49 -5.83
C THR A 190 13.07 5.91 -4.49
N PHE A 191 13.02 4.58 -4.30
CA PHE A 191 13.37 3.90 -3.04
C PHE A 191 14.68 4.42 -2.42
N MET A 192 15.72 4.66 -3.23
CA MET A 192 17.05 5.11 -2.78
C MET A 192 17.10 6.55 -2.24
N SER A 193 16.04 7.35 -2.43
CA SER A 193 15.92 8.69 -1.84
C SER A 193 15.38 8.69 -0.41
N LEU A 194 14.93 7.52 0.09
CA LEU A 194 14.46 7.37 1.47
C LEU A 194 15.63 7.34 2.48
N PRO A 195 15.40 7.73 3.76
CA PRO A 195 16.41 7.62 4.82
C PRO A 195 17.01 6.22 4.93
N ALA A 196 18.31 6.13 5.24
CA ALA A 196 19.05 4.87 5.32
C ALA A 196 18.35 3.85 6.24
N ASP A 197 17.97 4.27 7.45
CA ASP A 197 17.31 3.43 8.46
C ASP A 197 16.03 2.75 7.94
N TYR A 198 15.25 3.46 7.10
CA TYR A 198 14.05 2.88 6.49
C TYR A 198 14.41 1.88 5.38
N ARG A 199 15.42 2.17 4.56
CA ARG A 199 15.89 1.27 3.49
C ARG A 199 16.49 0.00 4.08
N ASP A 200 17.33 0.13 5.10
CA ASP A 200 17.94 -0.97 5.85
C ASP A 200 16.87 -1.82 6.55
N TYR A 201 15.91 -1.19 7.24
CA TYR A 201 14.71 -1.87 7.77
C TYR A 201 13.97 -2.65 6.68
N PHE A 202 13.74 -2.03 5.52
CA PHE A 202 12.97 -2.65 4.44
C PHE A 202 13.66 -3.90 3.90
N ILE A 203 14.95 -3.79 3.57
CA ILE A 203 15.77 -4.88 3.02
C ILE A 203 15.93 -6.02 4.03
N ARG A 204 16.23 -5.71 5.31
CA ARG A 204 16.35 -6.70 6.38
C ARG A 204 15.09 -7.59 6.46
N ASN A 205 13.92 -6.95 6.49
CA ASN A 205 12.63 -7.65 6.57
C ASN A 205 12.29 -8.48 5.32
N LEU A 206 12.84 -8.16 4.14
CA LEU A 206 12.69 -9.00 2.94
C LEU A 206 13.51 -10.30 3.06
N HIS A 207 14.74 -10.22 3.57
CA HIS A 207 15.57 -11.39 3.83
C HIS A 207 15.02 -12.26 4.98
N ASP A 208 14.55 -11.63 6.07
CA ASP A 208 13.86 -12.29 7.19
C ASP A 208 12.60 -13.07 6.72
N ALA A 209 11.87 -12.55 5.73
CA ALA A 209 10.70 -13.24 5.16
C ALA A 209 11.04 -14.54 4.41
N LEU A 210 12.29 -14.68 3.92
CA LEU A 210 12.79 -15.90 3.28
C LEU A 210 13.41 -16.88 4.29
N SER A 211 14.25 -16.37 5.20
CA SER A 211 14.96 -17.18 6.18
C SER A 211 14.03 -17.72 7.28
N GLY A 212 13.00 -16.95 7.65
CA GLY A 212 12.17 -17.19 8.83
C GLY A 212 12.80 -16.73 10.14
N HIS A 213 14.01 -16.17 10.10
CA HIS A 213 14.69 -15.56 11.24
C HIS A 213 14.19 -14.12 11.48
N THR A 214 14.66 -13.46 12.53
CA THR A 214 14.42 -12.02 12.79
C THR A 214 15.75 -11.38 13.17
N SER A 215 16.36 -10.67 12.22
CA SER A 215 17.68 -10.08 12.41
C SER A 215 17.66 -8.67 13.00
N ALA A 216 18.77 -8.29 13.63
CA ALA A 216 19.03 -6.93 14.09
C ALA A 216 19.43 -6.00 12.94
N ASN A 217 20.29 -6.45 12.02
CA ASN A 217 20.82 -5.64 10.91
C ASN A 217 20.77 -6.38 9.56
N VAL A 218 21.11 -5.69 8.46
CA VAL A 218 21.04 -6.24 7.09
C VAL A 218 22.07 -7.34 6.84
N GLU A 219 23.29 -7.20 7.34
CA GLU A 219 24.38 -8.17 7.15
C GLU A 219 24.04 -9.53 7.77
N GLU A 220 23.45 -9.51 8.96
CA GLU A 220 22.89 -10.68 9.64
C GLU A 220 21.76 -11.31 8.80
N ALA A 221 20.79 -10.52 8.35
CA ALA A 221 19.65 -11.03 7.56
C ALA A 221 20.09 -11.65 6.23
N VAL A 222 21.08 -11.04 5.55
CA VAL A 222 21.74 -11.58 4.37
C VAL A 222 22.42 -12.92 4.68
N THR A 223 23.13 -13.02 5.81
CA THR A 223 23.84 -14.23 6.24
C THR A 223 22.88 -15.39 6.56
N TYR A 224 21.75 -15.13 7.23
CA TYR A 224 20.71 -16.14 7.43
C TYR A 224 19.93 -16.47 6.14
N SER A 225 19.69 -15.49 5.27
CA SER A 225 19.03 -15.68 3.97
C SER A 225 19.89 -16.46 2.97
N GLU A 226 21.21 -16.50 3.13
CA GLU A 226 22.11 -17.37 2.37
C GLU A 226 21.90 -18.85 2.75
N HIS A 227 21.58 -19.13 4.02
CA HIS A 227 21.41 -20.48 4.55
C HIS A 227 19.96 -21.00 4.46
N GLY A 228 18.95 -20.14 4.61
CA GLY A 228 17.52 -20.51 4.58
C GLY A 228 17.07 -21.28 3.33
N ALA A 229 16.02 -22.08 3.43
CA ALA A 229 15.59 -23.00 2.37
C ALA A 229 15.17 -22.28 1.07
N THR A 230 14.47 -21.15 1.20
CA THR A 230 14.15 -20.27 0.06
C THR A 230 15.28 -19.28 -0.17
N LYS A 231 15.88 -19.31 -1.37
CA LYS A 231 17.09 -18.57 -1.72
C LYS A 231 16.78 -17.26 -2.45
N CYS A 232 17.29 -16.13 -1.95
CA CYS A 232 17.30 -14.85 -2.68
C CYS A 232 18.39 -14.88 -3.75
N ILE A 233 18.09 -15.37 -4.96
CA ILE A 233 19.07 -15.50 -6.05
C ILE A 233 19.30 -14.20 -6.81
N GLY A 234 18.47 -13.17 -6.58
CA GLY A 234 18.65 -11.84 -7.13
C GLY A 234 17.70 -10.84 -6.49
N MET A 235 18.08 -9.57 -6.52
CA MET A 235 17.23 -8.47 -6.09
C MET A 235 17.38 -7.32 -7.10
N THR A 236 16.23 -6.80 -7.52
CA THR A 236 16.12 -5.66 -8.42
C THR A 236 15.66 -4.42 -7.66
N ILE A 237 16.32 -3.28 -7.88
CA ILE A 237 15.91 -1.99 -7.33
C ILE A 237 15.64 -1.03 -8.48
N GLU A 238 14.41 -0.50 -8.55
CA GLU A 238 14.05 0.61 -9.44
C GLU A 238 14.55 1.95 -8.84
N THR A 239 15.29 2.74 -9.63
CA THR A 239 15.84 4.04 -9.21
C THR A 239 15.84 5.08 -10.33
N ARG A 240 16.11 6.34 -9.99
CA ARG A 240 16.43 7.43 -10.95
C ARG A 240 17.96 7.50 -11.15
N PRO A 241 18.46 7.98 -12.31
CA PRO A 241 19.90 8.01 -12.61
C PRO A 241 20.74 8.78 -11.58
N ASP A 242 20.21 9.90 -11.08
CA ASP A 242 20.82 10.74 -10.03
C ASP A 242 20.93 10.03 -8.67
N TYR A 243 20.14 8.98 -8.44
CA TYR A 243 20.25 8.08 -7.28
C TYR A 243 21.02 6.78 -7.60
N CYS A 244 21.98 6.86 -8.53
CA CYS A 244 22.86 5.75 -8.94
C CYS A 244 24.37 6.03 -8.74
N LEU A 245 24.73 7.01 -7.92
CA LEU A 245 26.11 7.38 -7.59
C LEU A 245 26.86 6.28 -6.81
N GLY A 246 28.20 6.32 -6.81
CA GLY A 246 29.07 5.34 -6.14
C GLY A 246 28.76 5.00 -4.66
N PRO A 247 28.29 5.92 -3.80
CA PRO A 247 27.78 5.58 -2.47
C PRO A 247 26.49 4.75 -2.51
N HIS A 248 25.54 5.11 -3.39
CA HIS A 248 24.28 4.38 -3.58
C HIS A 248 24.54 2.97 -4.13
N LEU A 249 25.44 2.82 -5.11
CA LEU A 249 25.84 1.52 -5.67
C LEU A 249 26.44 0.59 -4.61
N ARG A 250 27.34 1.08 -3.75
CA ARG A 250 27.90 0.27 -2.65
C ARG A 250 26.84 -0.15 -1.64
N GLN A 251 25.86 0.71 -1.35
CA GLN A 251 24.74 0.36 -0.47
C GLN A 251 23.81 -0.68 -1.12
N MET A 252 23.53 -0.56 -2.42
CA MET A 252 22.80 -1.59 -3.19
C MET A 252 23.53 -2.95 -3.14
N LEU A 253 24.87 -2.97 -3.26
CA LEU A 253 25.65 -4.21 -3.09
C LEU A 253 25.48 -4.80 -1.70
N SER A 254 25.53 -4.00 -0.62
CA SER A 254 25.26 -4.50 0.75
C SER A 254 23.83 -5.03 0.96
N TYR A 255 22.88 -4.64 0.12
CA TYR A 255 21.49 -5.13 0.14
C TYR A 255 21.27 -6.45 -0.62
N GLY A 256 22.32 -7.07 -1.17
CA GLY A 256 22.17 -8.26 -2.01
C GLY A 256 21.63 -7.96 -3.42
N CYS A 257 21.60 -6.68 -3.85
CA CYS A 257 21.13 -6.28 -5.16
C CYS A 257 22.05 -6.77 -6.29
N THR A 258 21.45 -7.17 -7.41
CA THR A 258 22.15 -7.69 -8.59
C THR A 258 21.70 -7.02 -9.90
N ARG A 259 20.52 -6.40 -9.92
CA ARG A 259 19.96 -5.72 -11.10
C ARG A 259 19.44 -4.33 -10.74
N LEU A 260 19.78 -3.34 -11.55
CA LEU A 260 19.27 -1.98 -11.44
C LEU A 260 18.31 -1.69 -12.58
N GLU A 261 17.20 -1.05 -12.25
CA GLU A 261 16.21 -0.60 -13.21
C GLU A 261 16.16 0.93 -13.21
N ILE A 262 16.47 1.53 -14.36
CA ILE A 262 16.69 2.97 -14.52
C ILE A 262 15.59 3.55 -15.40
N GLY A 263 14.87 4.54 -14.86
CA GLY A 263 13.81 5.25 -15.59
C GLY A 263 14.34 6.27 -16.60
N VAL A 264 14.86 5.83 -17.74
CA VAL A 264 15.42 6.67 -18.82
C VAL A 264 14.32 7.42 -19.58
N GLN A 265 13.30 6.66 -20.02
CA GLN A 265 12.15 7.06 -20.82
C GLN A 265 12.47 7.48 -22.28
N SER A 266 13.43 8.37 -22.51
CA SER A 266 13.84 8.84 -23.85
C SER A 266 15.35 9.13 -23.91
N THR A 267 15.95 9.11 -25.11
CA THR A 267 17.34 9.52 -25.34
C THR A 267 17.51 11.02 -25.64
N TYR A 268 16.43 11.81 -25.73
CA TYR A 268 16.54 13.24 -26.03
C TYR A 268 16.44 14.16 -24.79
N GLU A 269 17.34 15.15 -24.71
CA GLU A 269 17.40 16.14 -23.63
C GLU A 269 16.21 17.14 -23.64
N ASP A 270 15.63 17.44 -24.82
CA ASP A 270 14.42 18.28 -24.91
C ASP A 270 13.22 17.60 -24.25
N VAL A 271 13.02 16.31 -24.51
CA VAL A 271 11.98 15.48 -23.90
C VAL A 271 12.19 15.35 -22.39
N ALA A 272 13.44 15.14 -21.93
CA ALA A 272 13.77 15.06 -20.51
C ALA A 272 13.46 16.37 -19.76
N ARG A 273 13.76 17.52 -20.38
CA ARG A 273 13.41 18.86 -19.87
C ARG A 273 11.89 19.09 -19.87
N ASP A 274 11.26 18.96 -21.03
CA ASP A 274 9.86 19.37 -21.26
C ASP A 274 8.84 18.49 -20.53
N THR A 275 9.17 17.22 -20.25
CA THR A 275 8.35 16.32 -19.42
C THR A 275 8.61 16.44 -17.92
N ASN A 276 9.43 17.40 -17.49
CA ASN A 276 9.92 17.58 -16.12
C ASN A 276 10.50 16.30 -15.50
N ARG A 277 11.47 15.68 -16.17
CA ARG A 277 12.08 14.41 -15.74
C ARG A 277 13.00 14.57 -14.50
N GLY A 278 13.55 15.77 -14.32
CA GLY A 278 14.46 16.11 -13.22
C GLY A 278 15.84 15.44 -13.29
N HIS A 279 16.27 14.98 -14.47
CA HIS A 279 17.63 14.56 -14.79
C HIS A 279 17.90 14.75 -16.29
N THR A 280 19.17 14.83 -16.69
CA THR A 280 19.60 14.84 -18.10
C THR A 280 19.76 13.42 -18.64
N VAL A 281 19.96 13.30 -19.96
CA VAL A 281 20.36 12.06 -20.64
C VAL A 281 21.86 11.79 -20.44
N ALA A 282 22.70 12.83 -20.37
CA ALA A 282 24.11 12.67 -19.97
C ALA A 282 24.25 11.92 -18.62
N ALA A 283 23.43 12.28 -17.62
CA ALA A 283 23.41 11.60 -16.33
C ALA A 283 22.93 10.12 -16.41
N VAL A 284 22.20 9.72 -17.46
CA VAL A 284 21.87 8.31 -17.74
C VAL A 284 23.11 7.55 -18.22
N ALA A 285 23.91 8.13 -19.11
CA ALA A 285 25.13 7.51 -19.62
C ALA A 285 26.18 7.30 -18.52
N ASP A 286 26.33 8.28 -17.62
CA ASP A 286 27.18 8.18 -16.42
C ASP A 286 26.68 7.11 -15.44
N CYS A 287 25.38 7.13 -15.14
CA CYS A 287 24.71 6.12 -14.33
C CYS A 287 24.94 4.70 -14.89
N PHE A 288 24.81 4.52 -16.20
CA PHE A 288 25.05 3.23 -16.87
C PHE A 288 26.53 2.82 -16.80
N CYS A 289 27.48 3.76 -16.92
CA CYS A 289 28.90 3.48 -16.75
C CYS A 289 29.21 2.97 -15.34
N LEU A 290 28.83 3.75 -14.32
CA LEU A 290 29.07 3.41 -12.91
C LEU A 290 28.38 2.10 -12.51
N ALA A 291 27.14 1.87 -12.94
CA ALA A 291 26.42 0.63 -12.66
C ALA A 291 27.07 -0.60 -13.31
N LYS A 292 27.52 -0.49 -14.57
CA LYS A 292 28.20 -1.60 -15.28
C LYS A 292 29.59 -1.88 -14.71
N ASP A 293 30.37 -0.85 -14.37
CA ASP A 293 31.68 -1.00 -13.73
C ASP A 293 31.60 -1.49 -12.27
N ALA A 294 30.49 -1.23 -11.56
CA ALA A 294 30.16 -1.87 -10.28
C ALA A 294 29.58 -3.30 -10.44
N GLY A 295 29.44 -3.80 -11.67
CA GLY A 295 29.03 -5.17 -11.99
C GLY A 295 27.53 -5.40 -12.18
N PHE A 296 26.66 -4.44 -11.86
CA PHE A 296 25.21 -4.63 -11.94
C PHE A 296 24.72 -4.92 -13.35
N LYS A 297 23.69 -5.76 -13.47
CA LYS A 297 22.85 -5.83 -14.67
C LYS A 297 22.00 -4.56 -14.76
N VAL A 298 22.02 -3.88 -15.91
CA VAL A 298 21.32 -2.59 -16.13
C VAL A 298 20.14 -2.81 -17.06
N VAL A 299 18.96 -2.38 -16.63
CA VAL A 299 17.71 -2.43 -17.40
C VAL A 299 17.11 -1.04 -17.50
N ALA A 300 16.78 -0.61 -18.71
CA ALA A 300 16.11 0.67 -18.93
C ALA A 300 14.59 0.52 -18.92
N HIS A 301 13.88 1.55 -18.45
CA HIS A 301 12.51 1.82 -18.88
C HIS A 301 12.57 2.83 -20.02
N MET A 302 11.86 2.58 -21.12
CA MET A 302 11.72 3.51 -22.26
C MET A 302 10.23 3.68 -22.59
N MET A 303 9.84 4.88 -22.99
CA MET A 303 8.44 5.25 -23.24
C MET A 303 8.31 5.87 -24.64
N PRO A 304 7.77 5.14 -25.63
CA PRO A 304 7.31 5.76 -26.86
C PRO A 304 6.05 6.61 -26.62
N ASP A 305 5.65 7.39 -27.62
CA ASP A 305 4.45 8.25 -27.61
C ASP A 305 4.52 9.37 -26.55
N LEU A 306 5.74 9.85 -26.23
CA LEU A 306 5.95 10.98 -25.31
C LEU A 306 5.65 12.34 -25.97
N PRO A 307 5.25 13.37 -25.20
CA PRO A 307 5.06 14.73 -25.73
C PRO A 307 6.28 15.25 -26.51
N ASN A 308 6.02 15.95 -27.62
CA ASN A 308 7.02 16.48 -28.57
C ASN A 308 7.87 15.40 -29.29
N VAL A 309 7.54 14.12 -29.14
CA VAL A 309 8.13 13.00 -29.90
C VAL A 309 7.12 12.50 -30.93
N GLY A 310 7.56 12.40 -32.19
CA GLY A 310 6.81 11.76 -33.27
C GLY A 310 7.40 10.40 -33.63
N VAL A 311 6.67 9.61 -34.42
CA VAL A 311 6.99 8.21 -34.75
C VAL A 311 8.44 7.99 -35.20
N GLU A 312 8.96 8.87 -36.06
CA GLU A 312 10.35 8.80 -36.55
C GLU A 312 11.36 9.08 -35.43
N ARG A 313 11.10 10.07 -34.57
CA ARG A 313 11.93 10.36 -33.39
C ARG A 313 11.91 9.21 -32.39
N ASP A 314 10.78 8.53 -32.20
CA ASP A 314 10.68 7.35 -31.33
C ASP A 314 11.53 6.20 -31.88
N LEU A 315 11.35 5.85 -33.15
CA LEU A 315 12.12 4.77 -33.79
C LEU A 315 13.63 5.06 -33.76
N GLU A 316 14.04 6.31 -34.00
CA GLU A 316 15.45 6.71 -33.90
C GLU A 316 15.96 6.74 -32.46
N SER A 317 15.15 7.09 -31.46
CA SER A 317 15.55 7.01 -30.04
C SER A 317 15.78 5.56 -29.59
N PHE A 318 14.95 4.62 -30.07
CA PHE A 318 15.20 3.19 -29.85
C PHE A 318 16.41 2.67 -30.64
N ARG A 319 16.62 3.15 -31.88
CA ARG A 319 17.83 2.87 -32.66
C ARG A 319 19.08 3.30 -31.91
N GLU A 320 19.15 4.57 -31.50
CA GLU A 320 20.26 5.15 -30.74
C GLU A 320 20.49 4.36 -29.44
N PHE A 321 19.43 4.00 -28.71
CA PHE A 321 19.53 3.24 -27.47
C PHE A 321 20.20 1.86 -27.63
N PHE A 322 20.06 1.21 -28.80
CA PHE A 322 20.74 -0.06 -29.10
C PHE A 322 22.10 0.13 -29.80
N GLU A 323 22.22 1.07 -30.73
CA GLU A 323 23.42 1.28 -31.53
C GLU A 323 24.49 2.09 -30.79
N SER A 324 24.12 3.10 -29.99
CA SER A 324 25.06 3.97 -29.27
C SER A 324 25.77 3.25 -28.13
N PRO A 325 27.12 3.38 -28.00
CA PRO A 325 27.85 2.81 -26.87
C PRO A 325 27.52 3.47 -25.52
N LEU A 326 26.79 4.60 -25.50
CA LEU A 326 26.36 5.27 -24.26
C LEU A 326 25.23 4.53 -23.52
N PHE A 327 24.47 3.68 -24.21
CA PHE A 327 23.29 3.01 -23.66
C PHE A 327 23.47 1.48 -23.59
N ARG A 328 23.07 0.74 -24.63
CA ARG A 328 23.26 -0.74 -24.74
C ARG A 328 22.95 -1.47 -23.42
N ALA A 329 21.72 -1.37 -22.95
CA ALA A 329 21.29 -2.02 -21.71
C ALA A 329 21.09 -3.53 -21.87
N ASP A 330 21.25 -4.28 -20.78
CA ASP A 330 21.05 -5.74 -20.73
C ASP A 330 19.59 -6.16 -20.83
N GLY A 331 18.68 -5.20 -20.62
CA GLY A 331 17.25 -5.41 -20.77
C GLY A 331 16.47 -4.11 -20.84
N LEU A 332 15.20 -4.26 -21.17
CA LEU A 332 14.30 -3.17 -21.52
C LEU A 332 12.89 -3.45 -20.96
N LYS A 333 12.23 -2.40 -20.47
CA LYS A 333 10.78 -2.35 -20.28
C LYS A 333 10.24 -1.26 -21.21
N ILE A 334 9.49 -1.67 -22.22
CA ILE A 334 8.80 -0.74 -23.13
C ILE A 334 7.46 -0.41 -22.50
N TYR A 335 7.21 0.87 -22.27
CA TYR A 335 6.01 1.39 -21.63
C TYR A 335 5.41 2.52 -22.49
N PRO A 336 4.56 2.22 -23.48
CA PRO A 336 3.86 3.26 -24.23
C PRO A 336 3.16 4.25 -23.29
N THR A 337 3.21 5.52 -23.65
CA THR A 337 2.64 6.60 -22.83
C THR A 337 1.13 6.46 -22.73
N LEU A 338 0.57 6.67 -21.54
CA LEU A 338 -0.86 6.54 -21.25
C LEU A 338 -1.36 7.84 -20.62
N VAL A 339 -2.49 8.35 -21.09
CA VAL A 339 -3.18 9.47 -20.47
C VAL A 339 -4.07 8.96 -19.35
N ILE A 340 -3.83 9.46 -18.14
CA ILE A 340 -4.52 9.06 -16.91
C ILE A 340 -4.95 10.35 -16.19
N ARG A 341 -6.19 10.39 -15.69
CA ARG A 341 -6.73 11.53 -14.92
C ARG A 341 -5.80 11.90 -13.75
N GLY A 342 -5.69 13.19 -13.43
CA GLY A 342 -4.81 13.69 -12.37
C GLY A 342 -3.32 13.77 -12.76
N THR A 343 -2.97 13.67 -14.05
CA THR A 343 -1.60 13.89 -14.55
C THR A 343 -1.48 15.17 -15.35
N GLY A 344 -0.30 15.80 -15.40
CA GLY A 344 -0.07 16.96 -16.27
C GLY A 344 -0.28 16.66 -17.76
N LEU A 345 -0.05 15.40 -18.16
CA LEU A 345 -0.32 14.91 -19.51
C LEU A 345 -1.83 14.92 -19.85
N TYR A 346 -2.70 14.68 -18.87
CA TYR A 346 -4.16 14.73 -19.05
C TYR A 346 -4.64 16.14 -19.42
N GLU A 347 -4.07 17.19 -18.82
CA GLU A 347 -4.41 18.57 -19.19
C GLU A 347 -3.86 18.95 -20.59
N LEU A 348 -2.70 18.43 -21.00
CA LEU A 348 -2.23 18.57 -22.39
C LEU A 348 -3.14 17.85 -23.39
N TRP A 349 -3.65 16.67 -23.05
CA TRP A 349 -4.60 15.92 -23.88
C TRP A 349 -5.96 16.62 -24.00
N LYS A 350 -6.51 17.04 -22.85
CA LYS A 350 -7.79 17.76 -22.70
C LYS A 350 -7.81 19.12 -23.42
N THR A 351 -6.66 19.82 -23.46
CA THR A 351 -6.48 21.05 -24.26
C THR A 351 -6.15 20.79 -25.74
N GLY A 352 -6.11 19.52 -26.18
CA GLY A 352 -5.79 19.13 -27.55
C GLY A 352 -4.31 19.31 -27.94
N ARG A 353 -3.44 19.70 -27.00
CA ARG A 353 -2.01 19.96 -27.21
C ARG A 353 -1.16 18.69 -27.25
N TYR A 354 -1.71 17.56 -26.81
CA TYR A 354 -1.12 16.23 -26.92
C TYR A 354 -2.17 15.22 -27.40
N ARG A 355 -1.77 14.25 -28.21
CA ARG A 355 -2.60 13.11 -28.65
C ARG A 355 -1.71 11.89 -28.76
N ASN A 356 -2.19 10.74 -28.29
CA ASN A 356 -1.52 9.45 -28.47
C ASN A 356 -1.53 9.01 -29.93
N TYR A 357 -0.61 8.12 -30.30
CA TYR A 357 -0.70 7.35 -31.54
C TYR A 357 -1.98 6.49 -31.60
N PRO A 358 -2.59 6.30 -32.79
CA PRO A 358 -3.62 5.30 -33.01
C PRO A 358 -3.15 3.89 -32.60
N PRO A 359 -4.03 3.02 -32.06
CA PRO A 359 -3.64 1.71 -31.54
C PRO A 359 -2.90 0.82 -32.56
N GLU A 360 -3.32 0.82 -33.82
CA GLU A 360 -2.68 0.04 -34.89
C GLU A 360 -1.28 0.57 -35.23
N GLN A 361 -1.11 1.90 -35.24
CA GLN A 361 0.19 2.53 -35.46
C GLN A 361 1.14 2.22 -34.30
N LEU A 362 0.65 2.23 -33.06
CA LEU A 362 1.44 1.85 -31.89
C LEU A 362 1.87 0.37 -31.94
N VAL A 363 1.02 -0.54 -32.42
CA VAL A 363 1.38 -1.95 -32.65
C VAL A 363 2.51 -2.08 -33.69
N ASP A 364 2.41 -1.35 -34.81
CA ASP A 364 3.44 -1.35 -35.87
C ASP A 364 4.79 -0.77 -35.38
N ILE A 365 4.75 0.31 -34.59
CA ILE A 365 5.94 0.90 -33.94
C ILE A 365 6.59 -0.08 -32.98
N VAL A 366 5.81 -0.73 -32.11
CA VAL A 366 6.32 -1.71 -31.15
C VAL A 366 6.89 -2.94 -31.86
N ALA A 367 6.26 -3.41 -32.95
CA ALA A 367 6.78 -4.48 -33.79
C ALA A 367 8.17 -4.13 -34.38
N ARG A 368 8.34 -2.90 -34.89
CA ARG A 368 9.63 -2.40 -35.40
C ARG A 368 10.68 -2.29 -34.28
N ILE A 369 10.32 -1.76 -33.11
CA ILE A 369 11.24 -1.67 -31.96
C ILE A 369 11.69 -3.07 -31.52
N LEU A 370 10.80 -4.06 -31.49
CA LEU A 370 11.13 -5.45 -31.15
C LEU A 370 12.06 -6.12 -32.19
N ALA A 371 11.97 -5.72 -33.47
CA ALA A 371 12.90 -6.16 -34.52
C ALA A 371 14.33 -5.62 -34.34
N MET A 372 14.48 -4.42 -33.72
CA MET A 372 15.78 -3.80 -33.46
C MET A 372 16.50 -4.37 -32.23
N VAL A 373 15.83 -5.16 -31.37
CA VAL A 373 16.41 -5.62 -30.10
C VAL A 373 17.58 -6.58 -30.35
N PRO A 374 18.80 -6.26 -29.87
CA PRO A 374 19.96 -7.11 -30.13
C PRO A 374 19.93 -8.40 -29.26
N PRO A 375 20.58 -9.50 -29.71
CA PRO A 375 20.49 -10.81 -29.04
C PRO A 375 20.99 -10.88 -27.59
N TRP A 376 21.68 -9.85 -27.09
CA TRP A 376 22.12 -9.76 -25.69
C TRP A 376 21.13 -9.03 -24.77
N THR A 377 20.03 -8.46 -25.30
CA THR A 377 19.07 -7.64 -24.54
C THR A 377 17.76 -8.41 -24.30
N ARG A 378 17.22 -8.31 -23.07
CA ARG A 378 15.95 -8.96 -22.65
C ARG A 378 14.81 -7.94 -22.52
N VAL A 379 13.76 -8.03 -23.34
CA VAL A 379 12.54 -7.22 -23.17
C VAL A 379 11.64 -7.87 -22.13
N TYR A 380 11.61 -7.32 -20.92
CA TYR A 380 10.85 -7.85 -19.81
C TYR A 380 9.35 -7.58 -19.94
N ARG A 381 8.96 -6.42 -20.49
CA ARG A 381 7.57 -5.94 -20.61
C ARG A 381 7.40 -5.04 -21.84
N VAL A 382 6.17 -5.00 -22.34
CA VAL A 382 5.73 -4.20 -23.50
C VAL A 382 4.40 -3.47 -23.18
N GLN A 383 4.20 -3.13 -21.90
CA GLN A 383 3.08 -2.37 -21.31
C GLN A 383 3.23 -2.35 -19.77
N ARG A 384 2.51 -1.46 -19.07
CA ARG A 384 2.35 -1.48 -17.60
C ARG A 384 1.15 -2.35 -17.18
N ASP A 385 1.05 -2.72 -15.89
CA ASP A 385 -0.09 -3.48 -15.32
C ASP A 385 -1.26 -2.55 -14.88
N ILE A 386 -1.41 -1.39 -15.54
CA ILE A 386 -2.44 -0.40 -15.18
C ILE A 386 -3.82 -0.90 -15.68
N PRO A 387 -4.88 -0.88 -14.85
CA PRO A 387 -6.22 -1.24 -15.31
C PRO A 387 -6.73 -0.31 -16.43
N MET A 388 -7.18 -0.89 -17.54
CA MET A 388 -7.69 -0.13 -18.69
C MET A 388 -8.82 0.87 -18.36
N PRO A 389 -9.75 0.63 -17.41
CA PRO A 389 -10.75 1.62 -17.00
C PRO A 389 -10.19 2.93 -16.41
N LEU A 390 -8.89 2.99 -16.06
CA LEU A 390 -8.22 4.20 -15.57
C LEU A 390 -7.45 4.95 -16.68
N VAL A 391 -7.37 4.37 -17.88
CA VAL A 391 -6.68 4.94 -19.03
C VAL A 391 -7.69 5.72 -19.86
N THR A 392 -7.48 7.02 -20.01
CA THR A 392 -8.32 7.90 -20.84
C THR A 392 -7.95 7.80 -22.33
N SER A 393 -6.67 7.62 -22.64
CA SER A 393 -6.15 7.55 -24.01
C SER A 393 -4.78 6.85 -24.04
N GLY A 394 -4.45 6.19 -25.16
CA GLY A 394 -3.25 5.37 -25.33
C GLY A 394 -3.59 3.91 -25.68
N VAL A 395 -3.01 2.96 -24.95
CA VAL A 395 -3.20 1.50 -25.22
C VAL A 395 -4.61 1.05 -24.82
N GLU A 396 -5.41 0.62 -25.80
CA GLU A 396 -6.75 0.04 -25.59
C GLU A 396 -6.73 -1.42 -25.07
N LYS A 397 -5.73 -2.21 -25.49
CA LYS A 397 -5.74 -3.67 -25.38
C LYS A 397 -4.61 -4.19 -24.50
N GLY A 398 -4.96 -4.97 -23.48
CA GLY A 398 -4.04 -5.50 -22.48
C GLY A 398 -3.09 -6.62 -22.94
N ASN A 399 -2.97 -6.89 -24.24
CA ASN A 399 -2.13 -7.95 -24.83
C ASN A 399 -1.14 -7.42 -25.90
N LEU A 400 -0.59 -6.22 -25.72
CA LEU A 400 0.20 -5.52 -26.75
C LEU A 400 1.42 -6.31 -27.28
N ARG A 401 2.10 -7.15 -26.46
CA ARG A 401 3.20 -8.01 -26.97
C ARG A 401 2.71 -9.08 -27.95
N GLU A 402 1.50 -9.60 -27.79
CA GLU A 402 0.92 -10.62 -28.68
C GLU A 402 0.55 -9.99 -30.03
N LEU A 403 -0.11 -8.83 -30.00
CA LEU A 403 -0.43 -8.04 -31.20
C LEU A 403 0.84 -7.61 -31.95
N ALA A 404 1.86 -7.15 -31.23
CA ALA A 404 3.13 -6.76 -31.85
C ALA A 404 3.88 -7.94 -32.46
N LEU A 405 3.87 -9.13 -31.85
CA LEU A 405 4.50 -10.33 -32.44
C LEU A 405 3.79 -10.79 -33.71
N ALA A 406 2.45 -10.89 -33.70
CA ALA A 406 1.68 -11.19 -34.91
C ALA A 406 1.94 -10.16 -36.02
N ARG A 407 2.06 -8.88 -35.66
CA ARG A 407 2.42 -7.81 -36.61
C ARG A 407 3.86 -7.90 -37.12
N MET A 408 4.79 -8.49 -36.36
CA MET A 408 6.13 -8.79 -36.86
C MET A 408 6.09 -9.91 -37.91
N ASP A 409 5.28 -10.95 -37.67
CA ASP A 409 5.10 -12.06 -38.62
C ASP A 409 4.50 -11.56 -39.95
N ASP A 410 3.46 -10.70 -39.92
CA ASP A 410 2.90 -10.00 -41.10
C ASP A 410 3.96 -9.24 -41.92
N LEU A 411 4.97 -8.69 -41.24
CA LEU A 411 6.03 -7.87 -41.82
C LEU A 411 7.29 -8.68 -42.17
N GLY A 412 7.31 -10.00 -41.91
CA GLY A 412 8.49 -10.86 -42.09
C GLY A 412 9.65 -10.55 -41.12
N LEU A 413 9.39 -9.83 -40.03
CA LEU A 413 10.36 -9.42 -39.02
C LEU A 413 10.53 -10.49 -37.93
N LYS A 414 11.72 -10.61 -37.34
CA LYS A 414 12.01 -11.59 -36.27
C LYS A 414 12.45 -10.92 -34.97
N CYS A 415 11.78 -11.23 -33.85
CA CYS A 415 12.16 -10.78 -32.52
C CYS A 415 13.27 -11.66 -31.95
N ARG A 416 14.52 -11.17 -31.93
CA ARG A 416 15.69 -11.92 -31.41
C ARG A 416 16.03 -11.59 -29.95
N ASP A 417 15.08 -11.08 -29.18
CA ASP A 417 15.29 -10.76 -27.77
C ASP A 417 15.54 -12.02 -26.91
N VAL A 418 16.31 -11.86 -25.83
CA VAL A 418 16.69 -12.94 -24.90
C VAL A 418 15.47 -13.67 -24.31
N ARG A 419 14.28 -13.05 -24.31
CA ARG A 419 13.05 -13.63 -23.77
C ARG A 419 12.28 -14.49 -24.77
N THR A 420 12.14 -14.08 -26.03
CA THR A 420 11.48 -14.93 -27.05
C THR A 420 12.33 -16.17 -27.36
N ARG A 421 13.67 -16.06 -27.25
CA ARG A 421 14.61 -17.16 -27.52
C ARG A 421 14.80 -18.15 -26.37
N GLU A 422 14.38 -17.87 -25.13
CA GLU A 422 14.68 -18.75 -23.98
C GLU A 422 14.00 -20.13 -24.12
N ALA A 423 14.77 -21.21 -23.95
CA ALA A 423 14.26 -22.58 -24.16
C ALA A 423 12.99 -22.91 -23.36
N GLY A 424 12.86 -22.38 -22.14
CA GLY A 424 11.67 -22.56 -21.29
C GLY A 424 10.41 -21.82 -21.77
N ILE A 425 10.51 -20.90 -22.73
CA ILE A 425 9.37 -20.27 -23.41
C ILE A 425 9.07 -20.99 -24.73
N GLN A 426 10.09 -21.43 -25.47
CA GLN A 426 9.93 -22.24 -26.69
C GLN A 426 9.23 -23.59 -26.40
N ASP A 427 9.63 -24.30 -25.34
CA ASP A 427 8.97 -25.54 -24.88
C ASP A 427 7.49 -25.30 -24.49
N ILE A 428 7.17 -24.16 -23.85
CA ILE A 428 5.79 -23.83 -23.42
C ILE A 428 4.88 -23.41 -24.59
N HIS A 429 5.40 -22.64 -25.55
CA HIS A 429 4.58 -22.05 -26.62
C HIS A 429 4.58 -22.86 -27.92
N HIS A 430 5.66 -23.59 -28.21
CA HIS A 430 5.86 -24.29 -29.48
C HIS A 430 6.24 -25.77 -29.31
N GLN A 431 6.50 -26.23 -28.08
CA GLN A 431 6.96 -27.60 -27.75
C GLN A 431 8.30 -27.99 -28.39
N ILE A 432 9.09 -26.99 -28.79
CA ILE A 432 10.40 -27.16 -29.42
C ILE A 432 11.48 -27.28 -28.33
N LYS A 433 12.39 -28.24 -28.50
CA LYS A 433 13.56 -28.46 -27.65
C LYS A 433 14.83 -28.34 -28.50
N PRO A 434 15.92 -27.77 -27.97
CA PRO A 434 17.18 -27.64 -28.70
C PRO A 434 17.77 -29.03 -29.02
N GLU A 435 18.31 -29.17 -30.22
CA GLU A 435 18.90 -30.44 -30.71
C GLU A 435 20.43 -30.39 -30.71
N GLU A 436 21.00 -29.30 -31.22
CA GLU A 436 22.45 -29.13 -31.38
C GLU A 436 22.87 -27.76 -30.83
N VAL A 437 23.63 -27.76 -29.73
CA VAL A 437 23.87 -26.56 -28.91
C VAL A 437 25.33 -26.10 -29.00
N GLU A 438 25.54 -24.95 -29.63
CA GLU A 438 26.85 -24.36 -29.88
C GLU A 438 27.19 -23.25 -28.87
N LEU A 439 28.49 -23.02 -28.63
CA LEU A 439 28.98 -21.88 -27.83
C LEU A 439 29.15 -20.65 -28.74
N VAL A 440 28.23 -19.70 -28.62
CA VAL A 440 28.25 -18.43 -29.36
C VAL A 440 28.79 -17.31 -28.47
N ARG A 441 29.65 -16.46 -29.04
CA ARG A 441 30.23 -15.27 -28.39
C ARG A 441 29.89 -14.02 -29.20
N ARG A 442 29.49 -12.94 -28.50
CA ARG A 442 29.20 -11.62 -29.08
C ARG A 442 29.84 -10.53 -28.24
N ASP A 443 30.80 -9.82 -28.81
CA ASP A 443 31.52 -8.72 -28.16
C ASP A 443 30.94 -7.36 -28.57
N TYR A 444 30.78 -6.44 -27.62
CA TYR A 444 30.35 -5.07 -27.89
C TYR A 444 30.94 -4.07 -26.88
N VAL A 445 31.18 -2.84 -27.33
CA VAL A 445 31.54 -1.71 -26.45
C VAL A 445 30.28 -1.15 -25.81
N ALA A 446 30.30 -0.90 -24.50
CA ALA A 446 29.26 -0.14 -23.80
C ALA A 446 29.83 0.59 -22.58
N ASN A 447 29.55 1.90 -22.49
CA ASN A 447 29.96 2.80 -21.41
C ASN A 447 31.46 2.65 -21.07
N GLU A 448 32.32 2.99 -22.03
CA GLU A 448 33.79 2.84 -22.03
C GLU A 448 34.36 1.41 -21.85
N GLY A 449 33.53 0.44 -21.44
CA GLY A 449 33.95 -0.93 -21.19
C GLY A 449 33.71 -1.85 -22.38
N TRP A 450 34.41 -2.98 -22.35
CA TRP A 450 34.21 -4.10 -23.27
C TRP A 450 33.28 -5.13 -22.58
N GLU A 451 32.10 -5.33 -23.16
CA GLU A 451 31.16 -6.38 -22.78
C GLU A 451 31.32 -7.58 -23.73
N THR A 452 31.37 -8.78 -23.16
CA THR A 452 31.34 -10.06 -23.86
C THR A 452 30.09 -10.82 -23.41
N PHE A 453 29.17 -11.05 -24.34
CA PHE A 453 28.03 -11.93 -24.15
C PHE A 453 28.40 -13.32 -24.67
N LEU A 454 28.57 -14.27 -23.74
CA LEU A 454 28.70 -15.70 -24.04
C LEU A 454 27.33 -16.36 -23.92
N SER A 455 27.03 -17.30 -24.81
CA SER A 455 25.73 -17.97 -24.83
C SER A 455 25.82 -19.36 -25.45
N TYR A 456 25.19 -20.34 -24.81
CA TYR A 456 24.91 -21.64 -25.42
C TYR A 456 23.57 -21.55 -26.16
N GLU A 457 23.59 -21.76 -27.48
CA GLU A 457 22.46 -21.54 -28.38
C GLU A 457 22.34 -22.68 -29.39
N ASP A 458 21.11 -23.09 -29.71
CA ASP A 458 20.83 -23.83 -30.94
C ASP A 458 20.74 -22.80 -32.08
N THR A 459 21.74 -22.81 -32.96
CA THR A 459 21.90 -21.78 -34.00
C THR A 459 21.01 -22.00 -35.21
N ARG A 460 20.40 -23.19 -35.36
CA ARG A 460 19.43 -23.51 -36.42
C ARG A 460 18.01 -23.12 -36.01
N GLN A 461 17.64 -23.43 -34.77
CA GLN A 461 16.33 -23.15 -34.20
C GLN A 461 16.24 -21.76 -33.52
N ASP A 462 17.37 -21.07 -33.37
CA ASP A 462 17.54 -19.77 -32.68
C ASP A 462 17.22 -19.77 -31.17
N ILE A 463 17.34 -20.94 -30.52
CA ILE A 463 16.98 -21.17 -29.11
C ILE A 463 18.16 -20.92 -28.18
N LEU A 464 17.92 -20.24 -27.06
CA LEU A 464 18.91 -19.89 -26.04
C LEU A 464 18.80 -20.81 -24.81
N VAL A 465 19.86 -21.58 -24.56
CA VAL A 465 19.97 -22.55 -23.44
C VAL A 465 20.60 -21.92 -22.20
N GLY A 466 21.60 -21.05 -22.37
CA GLY A 466 22.22 -20.33 -21.26
C GLY A 466 23.07 -19.16 -21.72
N LEU A 467 23.33 -18.20 -20.83
CA LEU A 467 24.09 -16.99 -21.11
C LEU A 467 24.98 -16.58 -19.94
N LEU A 468 26.07 -15.89 -20.25
CA LEU A 468 26.94 -15.20 -19.31
C LEU A 468 27.32 -13.81 -19.87
N ARG A 469 27.37 -12.80 -19.00
CA ARG A 469 27.86 -11.45 -19.29
C ARG A 469 29.19 -11.23 -18.58
N LEU A 470 30.28 -11.10 -19.34
CA LEU A 470 31.60 -10.74 -18.83
C LEU A 470 31.91 -9.30 -19.26
N ARG A 471 32.30 -8.43 -18.33
CA ARG A 471 32.79 -7.08 -18.62
C ARG A 471 34.25 -6.95 -18.23
N LYS A 472 35.05 -6.34 -19.10
CA LYS A 472 36.34 -5.76 -18.70
C LYS A 472 36.08 -4.41 -18.04
N CYS A 473 36.39 -4.29 -16.74
CA CYS A 473 36.09 -3.08 -15.98
C CYS A 473 36.77 -1.85 -16.62
N GLY A 474 36.04 -0.73 -16.68
CA GLY A 474 36.50 0.54 -17.22
C GLY A 474 37.45 1.28 -16.28
N ARG A 475 37.57 2.60 -16.50
CA ARG A 475 38.38 3.48 -15.63
C ARG A 475 37.62 3.97 -14.41
N ASN A 476 36.29 3.91 -14.42
CA ASN A 476 35.40 4.66 -13.53
C ASN A 476 34.91 3.79 -12.34
N VAL A 477 35.74 2.82 -11.94
CA VAL A 477 35.41 1.79 -10.95
C VAL A 477 35.40 2.38 -9.53
N THR A 478 34.21 2.52 -8.92
CA THR A 478 34.06 3.03 -7.55
C THR A 478 34.13 1.97 -6.45
N CYS A 479 34.15 0.68 -6.80
CA CYS A 479 34.20 -0.43 -5.84
C CYS A 479 35.65 -0.87 -5.60
N PRO A 480 36.19 -0.78 -4.37
CA PRO A 480 37.57 -1.17 -4.05
C PRO A 480 37.91 -2.61 -4.47
N GLU A 481 36.95 -3.52 -4.38
CA GLU A 481 37.06 -4.93 -4.76
C GLU A 481 37.35 -5.11 -6.25
N LEU A 482 36.96 -4.16 -7.10
CA LEU A 482 37.08 -4.25 -8.56
C LEU A 482 38.25 -3.44 -9.14
N MET A 483 39.01 -2.74 -8.29
CA MET A 483 40.10 -1.86 -8.72
C MET A 483 41.27 -2.63 -9.37
N GLY A 484 41.93 -1.97 -10.33
CA GLY A 484 43.08 -2.51 -11.06
C GLY A 484 42.68 -3.40 -12.24
N LYS A 485 43.47 -4.45 -12.52
CA LYS A 485 43.24 -5.33 -13.68
C LYS A 485 42.23 -6.42 -13.36
N CYS A 486 40.96 -6.03 -13.25
CA CYS A 486 39.82 -6.91 -13.00
C CYS A 486 38.98 -7.14 -14.28
N SER A 487 38.23 -8.23 -14.31
CA SER A 487 37.05 -8.43 -15.17
C SER A 487 35.92 -8.92 -14.29
N ILE A 488 34.66 -8.57 -14.59
CA ILE A 488 33.51 -8.94 -13.77
C ILE A 488 32.45 -9.70 -14.58
N VAL A 489 32.01 -10.83 -14.04
CA VAL A 489 30.80 -11.53 -14.48
C VAL A 489 29.60 -10.80 -13.87
N ARG A 490 28.76 -10.22 -14.74
CA ARG A 490 27.62 -9.37 -14.42
C ARG A 490 26.29 -10.14 -14.36
N GLU A 491 26.22 -11.26 -15.06
CA GLU A 491 25.11 -12.22 -15.04
C GLU A 491 25.64 -13.59 -15.49
N LEU A 492 25.20 -14.66 -14.82
CA LEU A 492 25.22 -16.03 -15.32
C LEU A 492 23.81 -16.58 -15.19
N HIS A 493 23.23 -17.09 -16.27
CA HIS A 493 21.86 -17.59 -16.29
C HIS A 493 21.73 -18.79 -17.24
N VAL A 494 21.44 -19.97 -16.69
CA VAL A 494 21.17 -21.19 -17.47
C VAL A 494 19.67 -21.47 -17.40
N TYR A 495 19.01 -21.59 -18.54
CA TYR A 495 17.57 -21.85 -18.60
C TYR A 495 17.27 -23.33 -18.33
N GLY A 496 16.11 -23.57 -17.74
CA GLY A 496 15.63 -24.90 -17.38
C GLY A 496 14.38 -24.80 -16.51
N THR A 497 13.60 -25.88 -16.47
CA THR A 497 12.42 -25.96 -15.62
C THR A 497 12.80 -25.78 -14.15
N ALA A 498 11.92 -25.15 -13.35
CA ALA A 498 12.17 -24.91 -11.92
C ALA A 498 12.14 -26.22 -11.10
N VAL A 499 13.27 -26.92 -11.05
CA VAL A 499 13.52 -28.08 -10.16
C VAL A 499 13.96 -27.57 -8.77
N PRO A 500 13.45 -28.15 -7.66
CA PRO A 500 13.92 -27.84 -6.31
C PRO A 500 15.41 -28.12 -6.14
N VAL A 501 16.10 -27.36 -5.27
CA VAL A 501 17.56 -27.47 -5.05
C VAL A 501 18.02 -28.86 -4.57
N HIS A 502 17.09 -29.69 -4.09
CA HIS A 502 17.33 -31.06 -3.60
C HIS A 502 16.83 -32.15 -4.57
N GLY A 503 16.13 -31.81 -5.65
CA GLY A 503 15.64 -32.77 -6.64
C GLY A 503 16.74 -33.17 -7.63
N ARG A 504 17.12 -34.45 -7.67
CA ARG A 504 18.06 -35.00 -8.65
C ARG A 504 17.31 -35.69 -9.80
N GLU A 505 16.68 -34.91 -10.67
CA GLU A 505 16.26 -35.39 -11.99
C GLU A 505 17.39 -35.16 -13.00
N ALA A 506 17.76 -36.20 -13.76
CA ALA A 506 18.89 -36.14 -14.70
C ALA A 506 18.56 -35.41 -16.03
N ASP A 507 17.28 -35.17 -16.30
CA ASP A 507 16.74 -34.97 -17.66
C ASP A 507 16.51 -33.50 -18.05
N LYS A 508 17.19 -32.54 -17.39
CA LYS A 508 16.90 -31.09 -17.51
C LYS A 508 18.18 -30.24 -17.66
N LEU A 509 18.17 -29.36 -18.66
CA LEU A 509 19.30 -28.55 -19.16
C LEU A 509 20.16 -27.87 -18.08
N GLN A 510 19.58 -27.40 -16.97
CA GLN A 510 20.32 -26.78 -15.84
C GLN A 510 21.37 -27.72 -15.20
N HIS A 511 21.27 -29.04 -15.38
CA HIS A 511 22.21 -30.01 -14.81
C HIS A 511 23.28 -30.51 -15.80
N GLN A 512 23.23 -30.11 -17.08
CA GLN A 512 24.20 -30.51 -18.12
C GLN A 512 25.52 -29.72 -18.10
N GLY A 513 25.83 -29.02 -17.01
CA GLY A 513 27.15 -28.39 -16.80
C GLY A 513 27.40 -27.06 -17.53
N TYR A 514 26.52 -26.60 -18.42
CA TYR A 514 26.68 -25.35 -19.19
C TYR A 514 27.09 -24.13 -18.37
N GLY A 515 26.61 -23.98 -17.13
CA GLY A 515 26.99 -22.87 -16.25
C GLY A 515 28.47 -22.88 -15.86
N THR A 516 29.06 -24.06 -15.67
CA THR A 516 30.48 -24.24 -15.41
C THR A 516 31.30 -23.94 -16.67
N LEU A 517 30.88 -24.47 -17.82
CA LEU A 517 31.55 -24.25 -19.11
C LEU A 517 31.59 -22.75 -19.49
N LEU A 518 30.49 -22.02 -19.28
CA LEU A 518 30.44 -20.56 -19.46
C LEU A 518 31.42 -19.83 -18.51
N MET A 519 31.55 -20.27 -17.27
CA MET A 519 32.51 -19.70 -16.30
C MET A 519 33.97 -20.01 -16.66
N GLU A 520 34.25 -21.21 -17.17
CA GLU A 520 35.60 -21.62 -17.63
C GLU A 520 36.05 -20.79 -18.84
N GLU A 521 35.17 -20.58 -19.82
CA GLU A 521 35.45 -19.69 -20.96
C GLU A 521 35.59 -18.22 -20.53
N ALA A 522 34.77 -17.77 -19.57
CA ALA A 522 34.91 -16.43 -18.99
C ALA A 522 36.27 -16.25 -18.28
N GLU A 523 36.73 -17.24 -17.50
CA GLU A 523 38.07 -17.24 -16.90
C GLU A 523 39.18 -17.24 -17.98
N ARG A 524 39.00 -17.99 -19.08
CA ARG A 524 39.94 -18.02 -20.21
C ARG A 524 40.06 -16.65 -20.88
N ILE A 525 38.94 -15.99 -21.17
CA ILE A 525 38.89 -14.66 -21.81
C ILE A 525 39.46 -13.60 -20.88
N ALA A 526 39.04 -13.57 -19.61
CA ALA A 526 39.53 -12.62 -18.61
C ALA A 526 41.06 -12.71 -18.43
N LEU A 527 41.61 -13.92 -18.39
CA LEU A 527 43.05 -14.12 -18.25
C LEU A 527 43.85 -13.82 -19.53
N ARG A 528 43.47 -14.40 -20.67
CA ARG A 528 44.27 -14.35 -21.90
C ARG A 528 44.06 -13.07 -22.71
N GLU A 529 42.82 -12.59 -22.80
CA GLU A 529 42.42 -11.51 -23.73
C GLU A 529 42.27 -10.18 -22.99
N HIS A 530 41.52 -10.15 -21.88
CA HIS A 530 41.39 -8.93 -21.08
C HIS A 530 42.70 -8.60 -20.33
N ARG A 531 43.56 -9.61 -20.10
CA ARG A 531 44.81 -9.57 -19.31
C ARG A 531 44.55 -9.16 -17.86
N SER A 532 43.42 -9.59 -17.30
CA SER A 532 43.04 -9.39 -15.91
C SER A 532 43.80 -10.34 -14.98
N ARG A 533 44.15 -9.87 -13.78
CA ARG A 533 44.79 -10.66 -12.72
C ARG A 533 43.78 -11.31 -11.77
N LYS A 534 42.56 -10.77 -11.74
CA LYS A 534 41.42 -11.20 -10.93
C LYS A 534 40.18 -11.23 -11.81
N MET A 535 39.34 -12.24 -11.62
CA MET A 535 37.95 -12.19 -12.09
C MET A 535 37.02 -12.09 -10.87
N ALA A 536 36.02 -11.23 -11.00
CA ALA A 536 34.98 -10.97 -10.02
C ALA A 536 33.62 -11.47 -10.54
N VAL A 537 32.67 -11.69 -9.65
CA VAL A 537 31.29 -12.08 -9.96
C VAL A 537 30.34 -11.34 -9.02
N ILE A 538 29.33 -10.66 -9.56
CA ILE A 538 28.21 -10.19 -8.73
C ILE A 538 27.28 -11.38 -8.46
N SER A 539 27.09 -11.75 -7.19
CA SER A 539 26.28 -12.93 -6.81
C SER A 539 25.06 -12.52 -6.01
N GLY A 540 23.90 -13.07 -6.34
CA GLY A 540 22.76 -13.08 -5.43
C GLY A 540 23.12 -13.85 -4.15
N VAL A 541 22.54 -13.42 -3.02
CA VAL A 541 22.81 -14.01 -1.69
C VAL A 541 22.61 -15.52 -1.68
N GLY A 542 21.59 -16.01 -2.37
CA GLY A 542 21.25 -17.42 -2.51
C GLY A 542 22.14 -18.24 -3.46
N THR A 543 22.94 -17.62 -4.33
CA THR A 543 23.82 -18.32 -5.29
C THR A 543 25.28 -18.40 -4.83
N ARG A 544 25.66 -17.74 -3.74
CA ARG A 544 27.04 -17.64 -3.24
C ARG A 544 27.76 -18.98 -3.09
N HIS A 545 27.06 -20.01 -2.58
CA HIS A 545 27.60 -21.36 -2.43
C HIS A 545 27.95 -22.07 -3.76
N TYR A 546 27.35 -21.68 -4.89
CA TYR A 546 27.75 -22.19 -6.21
C TYR A 546 29.15 -21.68 -6.58
N TYR A 547 29.41 -20.39 -6.44
CA TYR A 547 30.71 -19.80 -6.78
C TYR A 547 31.83 -20.25 -5.84
N ARG A 548 31.56 -20.50 -4.55
CA ARG A 548 32.55 -21.12 -3.64
C ARG A 548 33.04 -22.49 -4.14
N LYS A 549 32.18 -23.30 -4.76
CA LYS A 549 32.58 -24.59 -5.36
C LYS A 549 33.47 -24.44 -6.59
N LEU A 550 33.43 -23.29 -7.27
CA LEU A 550 34.30 -22.96 -8.41
C LEU A 550 35.62 -22.29 -7.98
N GLY A 551 35.89 -22.20 -6.67
CA GLY A 551 37.10 -21.60 -6.12
C GLY A 551 37.07 -20.07 -6.02
N TYR A 552 35.89 -19.48 -5.82
CA TYR A 552 35.74 -18.04 -5.57
C TYR A 552 35.54 -17.75 -4.07
N GLU A 553 36.21 -16.72 -3.58
CA GLU A 553 36.09 -16.22 -2.20
C GLU A 553 35.27 -14.92 -2.18
N LEU A 554 34.60 -14.61 -1.07
CA LEU A 554 33.82 -13.37 -0.93
C LEU A 554 34.74 -12.21 -0.56
N GLU A 555 34.76 -11.17 -1.40
CA GLU A 555 35.37 -9.88 -1.10
C GLU A 555 34.28 -8.80 -0.95
N GLY A 556 34.39 -7.98 0.09
CA GLY A 556 33.36 -7.01 0.42
C GLY A 556 32.01 -7.66 0.75
N SER A 557 30.92 -6.99 0.40
CA SER A 557 29.57 -7.41 0.81
C SER A 557 28.91 -8.44 -0.12
N ASN A 558 29.25 -8.45 -1.42
CA ASN A 558 28.46 -9.19 -2.43
C ASN A 558 29.25 -9.65 -3.67
N ILE A 559 30.57 -9.42 -3.71
CA ILE A 559 31.43 -9.67 -4.88
C ILE A 559 32.27 -10.93 -4.63
N PHE A 560 32.20 -11.89 -5.54
CA PHE A 560 32.99 -13.12 -5.46
C PHE A 560 34.21 -13.04 -6.36
N CYS A 561 35.40 -13.21 -5.78
CA CYS A 561 36.67 -12.97 -6.43
C CYS A 561 37.51 -14.25 -6.56
N LYS A 562 38.23 -14.38 -7.68
CA LYS A 562 39.19 -15.46 -7.94
C LYS A 562 40.43 -14.87 -8.61
N TYR A 563 41.60 -15.17 -8.04
CA TYR A 563 42.89 -14.67 -8.51
C TYR A 563 43.53 -15.65 -9.49
N SER A 564 44.15 -15.11 -10.56
CA SER A 564 44.94 -15.91 -11.49
C SER A 564 46.12 -16.60 -10.79
N SER A 565 46.32 -17.90 -11.05
CA SER A 565 47.32 -18.74 -10.39
C SER A 565 48.76 -18.21 -10.52
N ILE A 566 49.07 -17.51 -11.61
CA ILE A 566 50.36 -16.83 -11.87
C ILE A 566 50.67 -15.73 -10.81
N VAL A 567 49.64 -15.17 -10.16
CA VAL A 567 49.79 -14.13 -9.13
C VAL A 567 49.79 -14.73 -7.71
N ALA A 568 49.20 -15.92 -7.50
CA ALA A 568 49.13 -16.56 -6.19
C ALA A 568 50.51 -16.71 -5.54
N THR A 569 51.53 -17.11 -6.31
CA THR A 569 52.93 -17.28 -5.87
C THR A 569 53.63 -15.98 -5.46
N LYS A 570 53.08 -14.79 -5.76
CA LYS A 570 53.63 -13.48 -5.35
C LYS A 570 52.75 -12.69 -4.39
N ALA A 571 51.44 -12.90 -4.37
CA ALA A 571 50.54 -12.22 -3.45
C ALA A 571 50.44 -12.93 -2.07
N PHE A 572 50.39 -14.26 -2.05
CA PHE A 572 50.29 -15.00 -0.78
C PHE A 572 51.57 -14.92 0.07
N SER A 573 52.73 -14.69 -0.52
CA SER A 573 53.99 -14.51 0.24
C SER A 573 54.03 -13.20 1.01
N THR A 574 53.39 -12.13 0.53
CA THR A 574 53.40 -10.82 1.21
C THR A 574 52.41 -10.77 2.36
N PHE A 575 51.20 -11.34 2.21
CA PHE A 575 50.17 -11.30 3.26
C PHE A 575 50.35 -12.36 4.36
N LYS A 576 50.92 -13.54 4.08
CA LYS A 576 51.14 -14.55 5.13
C LYS A 576 52.28 -14.17 6.10
N SER A 577 53.28 -13.42 5.67
CA SER A 577 54.42 -13.06 6.54
C SER A 577 54.06 -12.18 7.75
N LEU A 578 53.00 -11.37 7.67
CA LEU A 578 52.59 -10.54 8.81
C LEU A 578 51.73 -11.31 9.83
N ALA A 579 50.94 -12.29 9.37
CA ALA A 579 50.09 -13.13 10.23
C ALA A 579 50.82 -14.31 10.89
N LEU A 580 52.01 -14.68 10.40
CA LEU A 580 52.82 -15.76 10.97
C LEU A 580 53.76 -15.27 12.10
N PHE A 581 54.09 -13.98 12.13
CA PHE A 581 55.08 -13.42 13.08
C PHE A 581 54.61 -13.45 14.54
N THR A 582 53.30 -13.40 14.79
CA THR A 582 52.68 -13.44 16.13
C THR A 582 52.31 -14.85 16.60
N ARG A 583 52.73 -15.92 15.91
CA ARG A 583 52.36 -17.30 16.27
C ARG A 583 53.50 -18.33 16.32
N VAL A 584 54.75 -17.88 16.25
CA VAL A 584 55.96 -18.73 16.33
C VAL A 584 56.80 -18.47 17.61
N LEU A 585 56.63 -17.32 18.27
CA LEU A 585 57.37 -16.94 19.48
C LEU A 585 56.64 -17.30 20.80
N SER A 586 56.22 -18.56 20.95
CA SER A 586 55.75 -19.12 22.24
C SER A 586 55.86 -20.65 22.32
N ALA A 587 56.86 -21.25 21.69
CA ALA A 587 57.03 -22.70 21.62
C ALA A 587 58.50 -23.17 21.49
N TYR A 588 59.43 -22.56 22.24
CA TYR A 588 60.81 -23.05 22.40
C TYR A 588 61.37 -22.65 23.77
N PHE A 589 61.97 -23.61 24.48
CA PHE A 589 62.53 -23.54 25.85
C PHE A 589 61.45 -23.23 26.93
N GLU A 590 61.15 -24.09 27.91
CA GLU A 590 61.91 -25.12 28.63
C GLU A 590 63.16 -24.62 29.40
N TYR A 591 62.94 -24.32 30.69
CA TYR A 591 63.64 -24.83 31.89
C TYR A 591 65.16 -25.18 31.85
N PRO A 592 65.90 -25.07 32.98
CA PRO A 592 65.90 -24.02 34.01
C PRO A 592 67.31 -23.73 34.62
N GLN A 593 67.41 -22.69 35.47
CA GLN A 593 68.27 -22.56 36.69
C GLN A 593 68.16 -21.10 37.17
N PHE A 594 68.16 -20.72 38.46
CA PHE A 594 68.27 -21.38 39.78
C PHE A 594 67.36 -20.56 40.75
N GLY A 595 67.09 -21.00 42.00
CA GLY A 595 66.74 -20.02 43.07
C GLY A 595 65.56 -20.19 44.05
N PHE A 596 65.25 -21.42 44.52
CA PHE A 596 64.75 -21.70 45.90
C PHE A 596 63.32 -21.32 46.42
N VAL A 597 62.83 -22.23 47.29
CA VAL A 597 61.80 -22.13 48.37
C VAL A 597 60.28 -22.23 48.04
N TYR A 598 59.76 -23.45 48.27
CA TYR A 598 58.44 -23.86 48.85
C TYR A 598 57.08 -23.37 48.27
N SER A 599 56.49 -24.17 47.37
CA SER A 599 55.57 -25.31 47.67
C SER A 599 54.51 -25.17 48.79
N PRO A 600 53.28 -25.75 48.66
CA PRO A 600 52.42 -25.90 47.47
C PRO A 600 50.90 -25.64 47.75
N GLY A 601 50.07 -25.46 46.72
CA GLY A 601 48.60 -25.38 46.86
C GLY A 601 47.88 -25.50 45.51
N SER A 602 46.79 -26.29 45.45
CA SER A 602 46.18 -26.74 44.17
C SER A 602 44.85 -26.05 43.80
N LEU A 603 44.38 -26.35 42.58
CA LEU A 603 42.98 -26.29 42.09
C LEU A 603 42.33 -24.91 41.77
N ALA A 604 42.41 -24.58 40.47
CA ALA A 604 41.25 -24.40 39.56
C ALA A 604 40.22 -23.25 39.72
N ASN A 605 39.51 -23.03 38.60
CA ASN A 605 38.22 -22.37 38.41
C ASN A 605 38.07 -20.83 38.46
N TRP A 606 37.84 -20.28 37.26
CA TRP A 606 36.51 -19.81 36.80
C TRP A 606 35.78 -18.69 37.58
N CYS A 607 35.57 -17.58 36.86
CA CYS A 607 34.41 -16.66 36.97
C CYS A 607 34.26 -15.71 38.18
N ARG A 608 33.74 -14.49 37.86
CA ARG A 608 33.06 -13.52 38.73
C ARG A 608 33.97 -12.77 39.74
N HIS A 609 33.63 -11.59 40.27
CA HIS A 609 32.41 -10.77 40.15
C HIS A 609 32.71 -9.24 40.19
N PHE A 610 31.64 -8.43 40.21
CA PHE A 610 31.58 -7.01 40.59
C PHE A 610 32.53 -6.65 41.77
N ASN A 611 33.13 -5.45 41.88
CA ASN A 611 32.46 -4.15 42.03
C ASN A 611 33.40 -2.92 41.88
N THR A 612 32.83 -1.72 41.74
CA THR A 612 33.44 -0.38 41.93
C THR A 612 33.62 -0.02 43.44
N PRO A 613 34.32 1.06 43.90
CA PRO A 613 34.69 2.31 43.19
C PRO A 613 36.07 2.98 43.54
N MET A 614 36.30 4.21 43.01
CA MET A 614 37.00 5.42 43.56
C MET A 614 37.99 5.32 44.77
N LEU A 615 39.10 6.08 44.91
CA LEU A 615 39.43 7.51 44.63
C LEU A 615 40.97 7.82 44.79
N LYS A 616 41.48 8.90 44.15
CA LYS A 616 42.64 9.79 44.54
C LYS A 616 44.07 9.21 44.73
N SER A 617 45.20 9.95 44.64
CA SER A 617 45.54 11.25 43.97
C SER A 617 47.05 11.60 44.07
N THR A 618 47.60 12.32 43.05
CA THR A 618 48.83 13.21 43.08
C THR A 618 50.21 12.56 43.37
N PHE A 619 51.39 13.15 43.08
CA PHE A 619 51.81 14.53 42.72
C PHE A 619 52.88 14.59 41.58
N THR A 620 53.17 15.79 41.04
CA THR A 620 54.13 16.15 39.95
C THR A 620 55.30 17.03 40.49
N PRO A 621 56.30 17.61 39.74
CA PRO A 621 56.25 18.50 38.53
C PRO A 621 57.16 17.96 37.37
N ILE A 622 57.86 18.64 36.41
CA ILE A 622 58.38 20.01 36.11
C ILE A 622 58.27 20.36 34.58
N PHE A 623 58.59 21.63 34.24
CA PHE A 623 58.60 22.39 32.97
C PHE A 623 59.66 21.96 31.90
N SER A 624 59.51 22.23 30.59
CA SER A 624 59.29 23.53 29.85
C SER A 624 58.35 23.36 28.63
N THR A 625 57.32 24.20 28.36
CA THR A 625 57.25 25.58 27.76
C THR A 625 57.84 25.73 26.36
N SER A 626 57.23 26.38 25.35
CA SER A 626 55.93 27.08 25.15
C SER A 626 55.83 27.53 23.65
N PRO A 627 54.73 28.14 23.11
CA PRO A 627 53.50 28.63 23.75
C PRO A 627 52.15 28.18 23.12
N LEU A 628 51.11 28.12 23.96
CA LEU A 628 49.71 28.43 23.60
C LEU A 628 49.33 29.79 24.21
N LYS A 629 48.15 30.35 23.88
CA LYS A 629 47.08 30.85 24.81
C LYS A 629 46.01 31.70 24.08
N PRO A 630 44.83 32.04 24.67
CA PRO A 630 43.85 31.12 25.26
C PRO A 630 42.35 31.53 25.01
N ARG A 631 41.42 30.91 25.74
CA ARG A 631 39.95 31.12 25.73
C ARG A 631 39.44 32.24 26.69
N THR A 632 38.22 32.74 26.39
CA THR A 632 37.15 33.18 27.36
C THR A 632 37.41 34.38 28.29
N PRO A 633 36.42 34.89 29.10
CA PRO A 633 34.92 34.80 29.07
C PRO A 633 34.20 36.18 29.24
N LYS A 634 32.84 36.20 29.24
CA LYS A 634 31.94 36.71 30.35
C LYS A 634 30.61 37.38 29.92
N LEU A 635 29.55 37.01 30.67
CA LEU A 635 28.43 37.79 31.25
C LEU A 635 27.55 38.78 30.42
N LEU A 636 26.23 38.66 30.66
CA LEU A 636 25.23 39.72 30.95
C LEU A 636 25.78 41.17 30.98
N ARG A 637 25.13 42.19 30.37
CA ARG A 637 23.78 42.70 30.72
C ARG A 637 23.37 43.89 29.80
N SER A 638 22.05 44.14 29.68
CA SER A 638 21.40 45.48 29.53
C SER A 638 21.72 46.46 28.36
N TYR A 639 20.68 46.67 27.52
CA TYR A 639 20.04 47.96 27.17
C TYR A 639 20.55 48.93 26.07
N LEU A 640 19.55 49.63 25.50
CA LEU A 640 19.50 50.97 24.84
C LEU A 640 19.85 51.16 23.34
N ILE A 641 18.78 51.21 22.53
CA ILE A 641 18.33 52.34 21.70
C ILE A 641 19.39 53.34 21.17
N SER A 642 19.51 53.47 19.84
CA SER A 642 19.31 54.74 19.12
C SER A 642 19.27 54.56 17.59
N SER A 643 18.71 55.56 16.89
CA SER A 643 18.32 55.55 15.49
C SER A 643 19.40 56.01 14.51
N SER A 644 19.27 55.59 13.25
CA SER A 644 19.66 56.42 12.09
C SER A 644 18.69 56.20 10.91
N THR A 645 18.26 57.30 10.31
CA THR A 645 17.46 57.43 9.06
C THR A 645 18.35 58.13 8.02
N SER A 646 18.14 58.09 6.69
CA SER A 646 17.16 57.45 5.78
C SER A 646 17.92 57.20 4.43
N GLU A 647 17.41 56.81 3.25
CA GLU A 647 16.11 56.80 2.55
C GLU A 647 15.95 55.47 1.78
N ALA A 648 14.77 54.90 1.48
CA ALA A 648 13.47 55.34 0.95
C ALA A 648 13.28 55.04 -0.56
N THR A 649 12.57 53.95 -0.85
CA THR A 649 11.80 53.72 -2.10
C THR A 649 10.62 52.81 -1.75
N GLN A 650 9.48 52.95 -2.43
CA GLN A 650 8.17 52.53 -1.89
C GLN A 650 7.77 51.05 -2.14
N PRO A 651 6.84 50.50 -1.33
CA PRO A 651 6.53 49.06 -1.27
C PRO A 651 5.38 48.62 -2.17
N VAL A 652 5.32 47.31 -2.47
CA VAL A 652 4.14 46.64 -3.04
C VAL A 652 3.39 45.89 -1.95
N ARG A 653 2.22 46.44 -1.57
CA ARG A 653 1.08 45.84 -0.84
C ARG A 653 1.35 44.61 0.05
N GLN A 654 1.36 44.84 1.36
CA GLN A 654 0.79 43.87 2.30
C GLN A 654 -0.72 43.75 2.01
N ASN A 655 -1.23 42.53 1.86
CA ASN A 655 -2.67 42.26 1.97
C ASN A 655 -3.01 41.81 3.41
N ALA A 656 -4.26 42.02 3.82
CA ALA A 656 -4.67 42.06 5.21
C ALA A 656 -4.42 40.75 5.99
N SER A 657 -4.01 40.90 7.25
CA SER A 657 -4.20 39.87 8.27
C SER A 657 -5.70 39.67 8.49
N THR A 658 -6.23 38.53 8.07
CA THR A 658 -7.57 38.07 8.46
C THR A 658 -7.58 37.79 9.96
N LYS A 659 -8.43 38.50 10.70
CA LYS A 659 -8.70 38.21 12.11
C LYS A 659 -9.48 36.91 12.19
N ILE A 660 -8.79 35.80 12.45
CA ILE A 660 -9.43 34.51 12.68
C ILE A 660 -10.37 34.62 13.89
N THR A 661 -11.54 34.00 13.75
CA THR A 661 -12.66 33.95 14.71
C THR A 661 -12.18 33.60 16.12
N PRO A 662 -12.73 34.21 17.19
CA PRO A 662 -12.31 33.89 18.56
C PRO A 662 -12.41 32.38 18.86
N GLN A 663 -11.33 31.82 19.41
CA GLN A 663 -11.24 30.41 19.77
C GLN A 663 -12.28 30.07 20.85
N LEU A 664 -13.35 29.41 20.46
CA LEU A 664 -14.36 28.88 21.37
C LEU A 664 -13.79 27.68 22.15
N SER A 665 -13.93 27.68 23.47
CA SER A 665 -13.67 26.48 24.25
C SER A 665 -14.68 25.37 23.91
N PRO A 666 -14.31 24.09 23.93
CA PRO A 666 -15.21 22.98 23.62
C PRO A 666 -16.23 22.74 24.74
N THR A 667 -17.51 22.56 24.37
CA THR A 667 -18.60 22.16 25.29
C THR A 667 -19.06 20.71 25.13
N SER A 668 -18.45 19.94 24.23
CA SER A 668 -18.82 18.54 23.97
C SER A 668 -17.66 17.57 24.20
N ALA A 669 -17.96 16.40 24.76
CA ALA A 669 -17.01 15.29 24.94
C ALA A 669 -17.54 13.97 24.33
N TYR A 670 -16.73 13.31 23.49
CA TYR A 670 -16.95 11.96 22.97
C TYR A 670 -16.04 10.96 23.69
N ILE A 671 -16.60 9.88 24.22
CA ILE A 671 -15.91 8.88 25.02
C ILE A 671 -15.92 7.54 24.29
N HIS A 672 -14.75 7.13 23.77
CA HIS A 672 -14.62 5.87 23.06
C HIS A 672 -14.49 4.69 24.03
N LEU A 673 -15.49 3.79 24.05
CA LEU A 673 -15.52 2.58 24.85
C LEU A 673 -15.44 1.34 23.93
N PRO A 674 -14.23 0.82 23.63
CA PRO A 674 -13.96 -0.07 22.51
C PRO A 674 -14.45 -1.52 22.70
N PHE A 675 -15.33 -1.82 23.65
CA PHE A 675 -15.65 -3.20 24.04
C PHE A 675 -16.83 -3.75 23.25
N CYS A 676 -16.69 -4.95 22.66
CA CYS A 676 -17.80 -5.66 22.01
C CYS A 676 -17.76 -7.15 22.38
N ARG A 677 -18.91 -7.84 22.34
CA ARG A 677 -18.96 -9.32 22.45
C ARG A 677 -18.16 -9.99 21.31
N LYS A 678 -18.40 -9.54 20.07
CA LYS A 678 -17.67 -9.90 18.84
C LYS A 678 -17.68 -8.73 17.84
N ARG A 679 -16.81 -8.74 16.83
CA ARG A 679 -16.74 -7.69 15.81
C ARG A 679 -17.83 -7.87 14.74
N CYS A 680 -18.69 -6.87 14.59
CA CYS A 680 -19.66 -6.78 13.49
C CYS A 680 -18.92 -6.70 12.15
N HIS A 681 -19.48 -7.29 11.10
CA HIS A 681 -18.74 -7.59 9.87
C HIS A 681 -18.45 -6.35 9.00
N TYR A 682 -19.24 -5.29 9.16
CA TYR A 682 -19.07 -3.96 8.56
C TYR A 682 -18.25 -2.97 9.41
N CYS A 683 -17.90 -3.31 10.66
CA CYS A 683 -17.36 -2.33 11.61
C CYS A 683 -15.85 -2.13 11.46
N ASP A 684 -15.37 -0.90 11.19
CA ASP A 684 -13.94 -0.54 11.23
C ASP A 684 -13.44 0.02 12.58
N PHE A 685 -14.32 0.32 13.53
CA PHE A 685 -13.92 0.88 14.83
C PHE A 685 -12.87 0.01 15.56
N PRO A 686 -11.94 0.62 16.33
CA PRO A 686 -10.81 -0.08 16.95
C PRO A 686 -11.23 -0.87 18.21
N ILE A 687 -12.04 -1.92 18.02
CA ILE A 687 -12.64 -2.66 19.14
C ILE A 687 -11.74 -3.73 19.76
N VAL A 688 -12.04 -4.04 21.03
CA VAL A 688 -11.54 -5.15 21.84
C VAL A 688 -12.69 -6.14 22.02
N ALA A 689 -12.54 -7.35 21.47
CA ALA A 689 -13.54 -8.40 21.65
C ALA A 689 -13.41 -9.04 23.04
N LEU A 690 -14.47 -8.95 23.86
CA LEU A 690 -14.50 -9.54 25.19
C LEU A 690 -14.74 -11.06 25.14
N GLY A 691 -15.65 -11.51 24.28
CA GLY A 691 -16.08 -12.91 24.16
C GLY A 691 -17.59 -13.05 24.14
N SER A 692 -18.09 -14.30 24.17
CA SER A 692 -19.54 -14.58 24.13
C SER A 692 -19.93 -15.77 25.02
N SER A 693 -19.21 -16.02 26.12
CA SER A 693 -19.57 -17.06 27.08
C SER A 693 -20.75 -16.58 27.94
N PRO A 694 -21.90 -17.29 27.98
CA PRO A 694 -23.05 -16.89 28.81
C PRO A 694 -22.78 -16.93 30.32
N THR A 695 -21.69 -17.57 30.73
CA THR A 695 -21.34 -17.91 32.12
C THR A 695 -20.38 -16.94 32.80
N GLN A 696 -20.02 -15.83 32.15
CA GLN A 696 -19.16 -14.78 32.74
C GLN A 696 -19.69 -13.38 32.46
N THR A 697 -20.69 -12.97 33.23
CA THR A 697 -20.92 -11.55 33.57
C THR A 697 -19.84 -11.08 34.57
N ASN A 698 -18.58 -11.20 34.16
CA ASN A 698 -17.45 -10.66 34.91
C ASN A 698 -17.39 -9.15 34.67
N ASP A 699 -18.15 -8.39 35.45
CA ASP A 699 -18.08 -6.93 35.46
C ASP A 699 -16.65 -6.42 35.71
N ASP A 700 -15.86 -7.17 36.49
CA ASP A 700 -14.44 -6.91 36.76
C ASP A 700 -13.50 -7.57 35.74
N ASP A 701 -13.85 -7.56 34.45
CA ASP A 701 -12.91 -7.92 33.39
C ASP A 701 -11.71 -6.95 33.44
N PRO A 702 -10.47 -7.45 33.65
CA PRO A 702 -9.29 -6.58 33.81
C PRO A 702 -8.97 -5.80 32.52
N ARG A 703 -9.49 -6.20 31.36
CA ARG A 703 -9.34 -5.45 30.10
C ARG A 703 -10.19 -4.17 30.11
N VAL A 704 -11.33 -4.19 30.80
CA VAL A 704 -12.21 -3.03 30.99
C VAL A 704 -11.60 -2.11 32.04
N SER A 705 -11.36 -2.60 33.27
CA SER A 705 -10.90 -1.75 34.38
C SER A 705 -9.57 -1.03 34.10
N ASN A 706 -8.56 -1.72 33.55
CA ASN A 706 -7.28 -1.10 33.19
C ASN A 706 -7.43 -0.03 32.09
N TYR A 707 -8.36 -0.20 31.15
CA TYR A 707 -8.63 0.80 30.11
C TYR A 707 -9.36 2.02 30.66
N ILE A 708 -10.34 1.83 31.55
CA ILE A 708 -11.07 2.93 32.19
C ILE A 708 -10.09 3.78 33.03
N GLN A 709 -9.17 3.15 33.77
CA GLN A 709 -8.11 3.87 34.49
C GLN A 709 -7.20 4.69 33.55
N LEU A 710 -6.83 4.13 32.39
CA LEU A 710 -6.03 4.83 31.37
C LEU A 710 -6.79 5.99 30.72
N LEU A 711 -8.10 5.84 30.51
CA LEU A 711 -9.00 6.85 29.98
C LEU A 711 -9.19 8.01 30.96
N CYS A 712 -9.42 7.74 32.25
CA CYS A 712 -9.46 8.76 33.29
C CYS A 712 -8.12 9.52 33.38
N ARG A 713 -6.98 8.84 33.23
CA ARG A 713 -5.65 9.50 33.15
C ARG A 713 -5.52 10.42 31.95
N GLU A 714 -6.02 10.03 30.77
CA GLU A 714 -6.06 10.91 29.59
C GLU A 714 -6.88 12.19 29.85
N ILE A 715 -8.07 12.04 30.44
CA ILE A 715 -8.97 13.14 30.80
C ILE A 715 -8.25 14.08 31.79
N ILE A 716 -7.64 13.54 32.85
CA ILE A 716 -6.89 14.30 33.87
C ILE A 716 -5.67 15.03 33.27
N ALA A 717 -4.94 14.40 32.36
CA ALA A 717 -3.73 14.98 31.74
C ALA A 717 -4.03 16.05 30.68
N THR A 718 -5.21 15.99 30.04
CA THR A 718 -5.62 16.95 28.99
C THR A 718 -5.70 18.38 29.53
N LYS A 719 -5.24 19.37 28.76
CA LYS A 719 -5.26 20.79 29.18
C LYS A 719 -6.52 21.48 28.63
N PRO A 720 -7.39 22.08 29.48
CA PRO A 720 -8.45 22.96 29.00
C PRO A 720 -7.83 24.23 28.40
N GLY A 721 -8.36 24.69 27.26
CA GLY A 721 -7.72 25.77 26.48
C GLY A 721 -7.64 27.11 27.20
N HIS A 722 -8.62 27.42 28.06
CA HIS A 722 -8.68 28.64 28.84
C HIS A 722 -8.99 28.35 30.32
N LYS A 723 -8.42 29.17 31.22
CA LYS A 723 -8.62 29.08 32.69
C LYS A 723 -10.08 29.21 33.14
N THR A 724 -10.94 29.77 32.29
CA THR A 724 -12.39 29.89 32.48
C THR A 724 -13.08 29.29 31.26
N SER A 725 -12.94 27.98 31.08
CA SER A 725 -13.70 27.24 30.05
C SER A 725 -15.13 26.98 30.56
N PRO A 726 -16.15 27.00 29.69
CA PRO A 726 -17.51 26.61 30.05
C PRO A 726 -17.59 25.11 30.39
N PRO A 727 -18.60 24.68 31.17
CA PRO A 727 -18.84 23.27 31.44
C PRO A 727 -19.26 22.50 30.17
N LEU A 728 -19.16 21.18 30.22
CA LEU A 728 -19.65 20.32 29.14
C LEU A 728 -21.19 20.34 29.08
N GLU A 729 -21.72 20.65 27.90
CA GLU A 729 -23.14 20.62 27.52
C GLU A 729 -23.56 19.21 27.01
N THR A 730 -22.59 18.38 26.58
CA THR A 730 -22.86 17.02 26.10
C THR A 730 -21.73 16.04 26.42
N VAL A 731 -22.06 14.81 26.80
CA VAL A 731 -21.15 13.66 26.85
C VAL A 731 -21.74 12.53 26.00
N PHE A 732 -20.98 11.95 25.08
CA PHE A 732 -21.43 10.85 24.22
C PHE A 732 -20.54 9.63 24.39
N PHE A 733 -21.07 8.53 24.91
CA PHE A 733 -20.36 7.25 25.00
C PHE A 733 -20.63 6.39 23.76
N GLY A 734 -19.58 5.92 23.08
CA GLY A 734 -19.75 5.17 21.83
C GLY A 734 -18.54 4.45 21.26
N GLY A 735 -18.67 4.02 20.00
CA GLY A 735 -17.65 3.44 19.13
C GLY A 735 -17.32 1.96 19.34
N GLY A 736 -17.93 1.30 20.32
CA GLY A 736 -17.84 -0.13 20.54
C GLY A 736 -19.19 -0.67 20.97
N THR A 737 -19.35 -0.91 22.27
CA THR A 737 -20.64 -1.22 22.90
C THR A 737 -20.59 -0.75 24.36
N PRO A 738 -20.78 0.57 24.60
CA PRO A 738 -20.77 1.17 25.93
C PRO A 738 -21.61 0.43 26.97
N SER A 739 -22.79 -0.08 26.58
CA SER A 739 -23.68 -0.86 27.44
C SER A 739 -23.08 -2.17 27.99
N LEU A 740 -21.94 -2.65 27.50
CA LEU A 740 -21.19 -3.75 28.14
C LEU A 740 -20.41 -3.29 29.38
N VAL A 741 -20.09 -2.00 29.51
CA VAL A 741 -19.34 -1.47 30.65
C VAL A 741 -20.25 -1.39 31.89
N PRO A 742 -19.80 -1.82 33.09
CA PRO A 742 -20.55 -1.66 34.34
C PRO A 742 -20.79 -0.18 34.73
N PRO A 743 -21.94 0.18 35.34
CA PRO A 743 -22.26 1.58 35.66
C PRO A 743 -21.23 2.27 36.55
N ARG A 744 -20.61 1.54 37.50
CA ARG A 744 -19.51 2.07 38.35
C ARG A 744 -18.33 2.67 37.56
N PHE A 745 -18.01 2.13 36.39
CA PHE A 745 -16.96 2.67 35.51
C PHE A 745 -17.45 3.84 34.65
N VAL A 746 -18.76 3.90 34.35
CA VAL A 746 -19.39 5.07 33.71
C VAL A 746 -19.40 6.25 34.67
N SER A 747 -19.79 6.05 35.95
CA SER A 747 -19.65 7.04 37.02
C SER A 747 -18.22 7.56 37.09
N SER A 748 -17.24 6.64 37.22
CA SER A 748 -15.81 6.99 37.28
C SER A 748 -15.37 7.95 36.16
N ILE A 749 -15.88 7.78 34.93
CA ILE A 749 -15.59 8.69 33.82
C ILE A 749 -16.35 10.02 33.98
N LEU A 750 -17.65 10.00 34.27
CA LEU A 750 -18.48 11.20 34.45
C LEU A 750 -17.98 12.08 35.59
N ASP A 751 -17.57 11.48 36.71
CA ASP A 751 -16.98 12.15 37.86
C ASP A 751 -15.63 12.78 37.46
N THR A 752 -14.76 12.04 36.76
CA THR A 752 -13.49 12.58 36.24
C THR A 752 -13.72 13.74 35.26
N LEU A 753 -14.74 13.69 34.41
CA LEU A 753 -15.10 14.79 33.49
C LEU A 753 -15.65 16.01 34.25
N ARG A 754 -16.50 15.78 35.26
CA ARG A 754 -17.10 16.84 36.09
C ARG A 754 -16.03 17.60 36.86
N ASP A 755 -15.09 16.89 37.50
CA ASP A 755 -13.96 17.49 38.23
C ASP A 755 -12.99 18.25 37.32
N LYS A 756 -12.84 17.79 36.07
CA LYS A 756 -11.81 18.29 35.14
C LYS A 756 -12.26 19.46 34.26
N PHE A 757 -13.51 19.42 33.79
CA PHE A 757 -14.06 20.37 32.81
C PHE A 757 -15.37 21.03 33.27
N GLY A 758 -16.02 20.50 34.31
CA GLY A 758 -17.40 20.82 34.63
C GLY A 758 -18.40 20.13 33.69
N LEU A 759 -19.62 19.95 34.16
CA LEU A 759 -20.73 19.34 33.43
C LEU A 759 -22.00 20.13 33.74
N SER A 760 -22.79 20.49 32.73
CA SER A 760 -24.04 21.24 32.95
C SER A 760 -25.12 20.38 33.58
N LEU A 761 -26.05 21.01 34.31
CA LEU A 761 -27.19 20.32 34.94
C LEU A 761 -28.20 19.79 33.90
N ASP A 762 -28.22 20.37 32.70
CA ASP A 762 -29.09 20.01 31.56
C ASP A 762 -28.32 19.30 30.42
N ALA A 763 -27.11 18.79 30.72
CA ALA A 763 -26.23 18.18 29.73
C ALA A 763 -26.85 16.93 29.08
N GLU A 764 -26.71 16.78 27.76
CA GLU A 764 -27.08 15.53 27.08
C GLU A 764 -26.00 14.47 27.36
N ILE A 765 -26.35 13.41 28.08
CA ILE A 765 -25.49 12.24 28.29
C ILE A 765 -26.04 11.11 27.41
N SER A 766 -25.51 11.04 26.19
CA SER A 766 -25.84 10.02 25.18
C SER A 766 -25.03 8.74 25.38
N MET A 767 -25.65 7.57 25.22
CA MET A 767 -24.97 6.26 25.20
C MET A 767 -25.43 5.36 24.05
N GLU A 768 -24.49 4.84 23.26
CA GLU A 768 -24.74 3.73 22.33
C GLU A 768 -24.98 2.42 23.10
N MET A 769 -26.04 1.69 22.77
CA MET A 769 -26.42 0.43 23.43
C MET A 769 -26.74 -0.67 22.40
N ASP A 770 -26.32 -1.89 22.70
CA ASP A 770 -26.54 -3.08 21.86
C ASP A 770 -27.62 -3.98 22.49
N PRO A 771 -28.67 -4.39 21.76
CA PRO A 771 -29.68 -5.32 22.27
C PRO A 771 -29.09 -6.56 22.96
N GLY A 772 -29.71 -6.96 24.08
CA GLY A 772 -29.27 -8.08 24.92
C GLY A 772 -27.96 -7.85 25.70
N THR A 773 -27.45 -6.62 25.83
CA THR A 773 -26.24 -6.30 26.65
C THR A 773 -26.53 -5.57 27.97
N PHE A 774 -27.79 -5.26 28.24
CA PHE A 774 -28.29 -4.61 29.45
C PHE A 774 -29.65 -5.21 29.84
N ASP A 775 -30.05 -5.00 31.09
CA ASP A 775 -31.39 -5.30 31.63
C ASP A 775 -32.01 -4.02 32.23
N ALA A 776 -33.24 -4.10 32.75
CA ALA A 776 -33.94 -2.95 33.33
C ALA A 776 -33.17 -2.31 34.50
N ARG A 777 -32.65 -3.13 35.42
CA ARG A 777 -31.85 -2.64 36.54
C ARG A 777 -30.60 -1.89 36.06
N LYS A 778 -29.88 -2.41 35.07
CA LYS A 778 -28.71 -1.74 34.50
C LYS A 778 -29.07 -0.45 33.77
N MET A 779 -30.26 -0.38 33.16
CA MET A 779 -30.77 0.85 32.55
C MET A 779 -31.07 1.92 33.63
N GLU A 780 -31.75 1.53 34.71
CA GLU A 780 -32.01 2.37 35.89
C GLU A 780 -30.69 2.88 36.52
N GLU A 781 -29.72 1.99 36.80
CA GLU A 781 -28.40 2.37 37.32
C GLU A 781 -27.59 3.29 36.39
N LEU A 782 -27.90 3.35 35.08
CA LEU A 782 -27.29 4.31 34.15
C LEU A 782 -28.06 5.64 34.12
N MET A 783 -29.39 5.62 34.25
CA MET A 783 -30.22 6.82 34.36
C MET A 783 -29.95 7.59 35.65
N ASP A 784 -29.74 6.90 36.78
CA ASP A 784 -29.33 7.51 38.06
C ASP A 784 -27.97 8.22 37.97
N LEU A 785 -27.07 7.77 37.08
CA LEU A 785 -25.81 8.44 36.77
C LEU A 785 -25.97 9.62 35.79
N GLY A 786 -27.19 9.88 35.32
CA GLY A 786 -27.54 10.98 34.42
C GLY A 786 -27.61 10.62 32.93
N VAL A 787 -27.48 9.34 32.54
CA VAL A 787 -27.63 8.93 31.13
C VAL A 787 -29.08 9.18 30.69
N ASN A 788 -29.29 10.24 29.92
CA ASN A 788 -30.60 10.76 29.55
C ASN A 788 -30.90 10.65 28.04
N ARG A 789 -29.96 10.14 27.23
CA ARG A 789 -30.22 9.73 25.84
C ARG A 789 -29.60 8.38 25.50
N VAL A 790 -30.36 7.53 24.81
CA VAL A 790 -29.91 6.19 24.35
C VAL A 790 -29.90 6.11 22.82
N SER A 791 -28.91 5.43 22.25
CA SER A 791 -28.87 5.06 20.82
C SER A 791 -28.85 3.54 20.67
N LEU A 792 -29.98 2.94 20.32
CA LEU A 792 -30.16 1.48 20.30
C LEU A 792 -29.81 0.92 18.92
N GLY A 793 -28.69 0.19 18.85
CA GLY A 793 -28.18 -0.41 17.62
C GLY A 793 -28.95 -1.66 17.19
N VAL A 794 -30.05 -1.49 16.45
CA VAL A 794 -30.90 -2.58 15.94
C VAL A 794 -30.49 -3.05 14.53
N GLN A 795 -30.07 -2.12 13.66
CA GLN A 795 -29.69 -2.31 12.25
C GLN A 795 -30.80 -2.83 11.31
N ALA A 796 -31.48 -3.94 11.63
CA ALA A 796 -32.54 -4.52 10.80
C ALA A 796 -33.48 -5.41 11.64
N PHE A 797 -34.75 -5.51 11.24
CA PHE A 797 -35.75 -6.36 11.91
C PHE A 797 -35.82 -7.80 11.36
N GLN A 798 -34.77 -8.26 10.66
CA GLN A 798 -34.69 -9.61 10.10
C GLN A 798 -33.47 -10.38 10.64
N GLU A 799 -33.74 -11.55 11.21
CA GLU A 799 -32.80 -12.46 11.87
C GLU A 799 -31.62 -12.85 10.95
N GLU A 800 -31.88 -13.05 9.66
CA GLU A 800 -30.89 -13.38 8.63
C GLU A 800 -29.93 -12.21 8.36
N LEU A 801 -30.44 -10.97 8.37
CA LEU A 801 -29.64 -9.77 8.17
C LEU A 801 -28.74 -9.50 9.38
N LEU A 802 -29.27 -9.65 10.60
CA LEU A 802 -28.49 -9.58 11.85
C LEU A 802 -27.35 -10.61 11.87
N LYS A 803 -27.64 -11.85 11.45
CA LYS A 803 -26.63 -12.92 11.29
C LYS A 803 -25.59 -12.60 10.21
N SER A 804 -26.00 -12.09 9.05
CA SER A 804 -25.06 -11.70 7.97
C SER A 804 -24.13 -10.55 8.39
N CYS A 805 -24.65 -9.60 9.16
CA CYS A 805 -23.90 -8.52 9.80
C CYS A 805 -22.99 -8.99 10.94
N GLY A 806 -23.14 -10.23 11.39
CA GLY A 806 -22.38 -10.80 12.49
C GLY A 806 -22.76 -10.27 13.88
N ARG A 807 -23.97 -9.72 14.06
CA ARG A 807 -24.46 -9.17 15.34
C ARG A 807 -24.55 -10.25 16.42
N ALA A 808 -24.49 -9.83 17.69
CA ALA A 808 -24.39 -10.73 18.85
C ALA A 808 -25.74 -11.16 19.41
N HIS A 809 -26.78 -10.36 19.17
CA HIS A 809 -28.19 -10.67 19.43
C HIS A 809 -28.87 -11.25 18.18
N GLY A 810 -30.07 -11.80 18.37
CA GLY A 810 -31.06 -12.00 17.32
C GLY A 810 -32.23 -11.02 17.47
N LEU A 811 -33.34 -11.30 16.78
CA LEU A 811 -34.54 -10.47 16.77
C LEU A 811 -35.30 -10.49 18.12
N LYS A 812 -35.10 -11.53 18.95
CA LYS A 812 -35.74 -11.64 20.27
C LYS A 812 -35.22 -10.56 21.22
N GLU A 813 -33.90 -10.43 21.34
CA GLU A 813 -33.29 -9.45 22.23
C GLU A 813 -33.49 -8.00 21.75
N VAL A 814 -33.77 -7.79 20.45
CA VAL A 814 -34.20 -6.49 19.90
C VAL A 814 -35.53 -6.04 20.50
N TYR A 815 -36.54 -6.92 20.53
CA TYR A 815 -37.83 -6.59 21.15
C TYR A 815 -37.70 -6.42 22.67
N GLU A 816 -36.97 -7.30 23.35
CA GLU A 816 -36.71 -7.18 24.79
C GLU A 816 -35.99 -5.87 25.15
N ALA A 817 -35.03 -5.42 24.34
CA ALA A 817 -34.36 -4.14 24.54
C ALA A 817 -35.29 -2.93 24.35
N ILE A 818 -36.20 -2.97 23.37
CA ILE A 818 -37.22 -1.92 23.15
C ILE A 818 -38.22 -1.91 24.32
N GLU A 819 -38.61 -3.07 24.83
CA GLU A 819 -39.47 -3.19 26.01
C GLU A 819 -38.79 -2.61 27.27
N ILE A 820 -37.52 -2.94 27.53
CA ILE A 820 -36.75 -2.39 28.65
C ILE A 820 -36.66 -0.86 28.58
N VAL A 821 -36.27 -0.31 27.43
CA VAL A 821 -36.14 1.15 27.22
C VAL A 821 -37.47 1.88 27.50
N LYS A 822 -38.61 1.27 27.13
CA LYS A 822 -39.94 1.80 27.44
C LYS A 822 -40.33 1.63 28.91
N LEU A 823 -40.06 0.48 29.52
CA LEU A 823 -40.41 0.18 30.91
C LEU A 823 -39.66 1.08 31.90
N CYS A 824 -38.38 1.37 31.64
CA CYS A 824 -37.59 2.32 32.43
C CYS A 824 -37.94 3.80 32.15
N GLY A 825 -38.86 4.09 31.23
CA GLY A 825 -39.32 5.45 30.96
C GLY A 825 -38.31 6.34 30.23
N VAL A 826 -37.40 5.76 29.43
CA VAL A 826 -36.38 6.52 28.68
C VAL A 826 -37.06 7.34 27.57
N GLU A 827 -37.21 8.64 27.78
CA GLU A 827 -37.93 9.50 26.85
C GLU A 827 -37.15 9.76 25.56
N ASN A 828 -35.89 10.22 25.66
CA ASN A 828 -35.04 10.51 24.51
C ASN A 828 -34.24 9.26 24.10
N TRP A 829 -34.77 8.47 23.17
CA TRP A 829 -34.04 7.33 22.61
C TRP A 829 -34.12 7.28 21.08
N SER A 830 -33.03 6.80 20.49
CA SER A 830 -32.88 6.51 19.07
C SER A 830 -32.96 5.02 18.79
N LEU A 831 -33.54 4.67 17.64
CA LEU A 831 -33.39 3.35 17.03
C LEU A 831 -32.52 3.49 15.76
N ASP A 832 -31.39 2.79 15.74
CA ASP A 832 -30.37 2.95 14.71
C ASP A 832 -30.42 1.79 13.70
N LEU A 833 -30.74 2.08 12.44
CA LEU A 833 -30.88 1.16 11.31
C LEU A 833 -29.69 1.25 10.33
N ILE A 834 -29.48 0.18 9.53
CA ILE A 834 -28.58 0.20 8.38
C ILE A 834 -29.34 -0.23 7.12
N SER A 835 -29.26 0.62 6.10
CA SER A 835 -29.72 0.39 4.73
C SER A 835 -28.59 -0.15 3.85
N SER A 836 -28.94 -0.68 2.68
CA SER A 836 -28.03 -1.31 1.71
C SER A 836 -27.29 -2.55 2.22
N LEU A 837 -27.84 -3.26 3.22
CA LEU A 837 -27.24 -4.49 3.74
C LEU A 837 -27.20 -5.63 2.69
N PRO A 838 -26.23 -6.57 2.76
CA PRO A 838 -26.17 -7.70 1.85
C PRO A 838 -27.46 -8.54 1.89
N HIS A 839 -28.02 -8.83 0.72
CA HIS A 839 -29.30 -9.53 0.52
C HIS A 839 -30.56 -8.77 1.00
N GLN A 840 -30.46 -7.51 1.47
CA GLN A 840 -31.61 -6.72 1.91
C GLN A 840 -32.51 -6.36 0.73
N THR A 841 -33.81 -6.68 0.84
CA THR A 841 -34.82 -6.35 -0.18
C THR A 841 -35.62 -5.10 0.21
N PRO A 842 -36.30 -4.43 -0.75
CA PRO A 842 -37.20 -3.33 -0.44
C PRO A 842 -38.25 -3.67 0.64
N GLN A 843 -38.76 -4.91 0.63
CA GLN A 843 -39.77 -5.38 1.58
C GLN A 843 -39.20 -5.57 3.00
N MET A 844 -37.95 -6.02 3.13
CA MET A 844 -37.25 -6.11 4.42
C MET A 844 -36.94 -4.72 5.00
N TRP A 845 -36.63 -3.76 4.11
CA TRP A 845 -36.38 -2.37 4.48
C TRP A 845 -37.67 -1.65 4.92
N GLU A 846 -38.73 -1.76 4.13
CA GLU A 846 -40.07 -1.25 4.46
C GLU A 846 -40.59 -1.85 5.77
N GLU A 847 -40.38 -3.15 6.03
CA GLU A 847 -40.67 -3.74 7.33
C GLU A 847 -39.83 -3.10 8.44
N SER A 848 -38.52 -2.97 8.27
CA SER A 848 -37.67 -2.39 9.33
C SER A 848 -38.12 -0.96 9.69
N LEU A 849 -38.43 -0.12 8.69
CA LEU A 849 -38.99 1.22 8.90
C LEU A 849 -40.34 1.17 9.62
N ARG A 850 -41.27 0.32 9.17
CA ARG A 850 -42.60 0.15 9.78
C ARG A 850 -42.54 -0.38 11.22
N ARG A 851 -41.59 -1.27 11.53
CA ARG A 851 -41.33 -1.76 12.90
C ARG A 851 -40.77 -0.65 13.77
N THR A 852 -39.83 0.15 13.26
CA THR A 852 -39.30 1.34 13.96
C THR A 852 -40.37 2.37 14.28
N VAL A 853 -41.22 2.74 13.30
CA VAL A 853 -42.35 3.66 13.53
C VAL A 853 -43.33 3.09 14.58
N GLY A 854 -43.65 1.80 14.51
CA GLY A 854 -44.46 1.12 15.53
C GLY A 854 -43.79 1.02 16.91
N ALA A 855 -42.46 1.09 16.97
CA ALA A 855 -41.71 1.15 18.22
C ALA A 855 -41.73 2.55 18.84
N GLN A 856 -42.03 3.61 18.09
CA GLN A 856 -42.14 5.01 18.57
C GLN A 856 -40.92 5.51 19.39
N PRO A 857 -39.68 5.43 18.87
CA PRO A 857 -38.58 6.20 19.42
C PRO A 857 -38.79 7.71 19.17
N LYS A 858 -38.04 8.56 19.86
CA LYS A 858 -38.00 10.01 19.58
C LYS A 858 -37.01 10.40 18.49
N HIS A 859 -36.09 9.50 18.18
CA HIS A 859 -35.04 9.66 17.17
C HIS A 859 -34.88 8.38 16.34
N VAL A 860 -34.46 8.48 15.09
CA VAL A 860 -34.16 7.35 14.20
C VAL A 860 -32.92 7.68 13.40
N SER A 861 -31.87 6.86 13.55
CA SER A 861 -30.69 6.95 12.67
C SER A 861 -30.83 5.95 11.53
N VAL A 862 -30.61 6.38 10.30
CA VAL A 862 -30.59 5.56 9.07
C VAL A 862 -29.24 5.74 8.41
N TYR A 863 -28.33 4.80 8.66
CA TYR A 863 -27.02 4.77 8.02
C TYR A 863 -27.09 3.98 6.71
N ASP A 864 -26.35 4.40 5.69
CA ASP A 864 -26.10 3.60 4.49
C ASP A 864 -24.82 2.76 4.64
N LEU A 865 -24.80 1.55 4.07
CA LEU A 865 -23.69 0.62 4.26
C LEU A 865 -22.44 1.03 3.46
N GLN A 866 -21.53 1.76 4.11
CA GLN A 866 -20.19 2.02 3.59
C GLN A 866 -19.28 0.78 3.75
N VAL A 867 -18.81 0.24 2.63
CA VAL A 867 -18.09 -1.06 2.58
C VAL A 867 -16.58 -0.84 2.75
N GLU A 868 -16.18 -0.61 4.00
CA GLU A 868 -14.80 -0.33 4.37
C GLU A 868 -13.83 -1.49 4.08
N GLN A 869 -12.74 -1.19 3.36
CA GLN A 869 -11.72 -2.18 2.93
C GLN A 869 -10.96 -2.84 4.10
N GLY A 870 -11.00 -2.23 5.29
CA GLY A 870 -10.45 -2.78 6.54
C GLY A 870 -11.30 -3.88 7.20
N THR A 871 -12.53 -4.11 6.71
CA THR A 871 -13.56 -4.91 7.40
C THR A 871 -13.74 -6.32 6.81
N LYS A 872 -14.63 -7.13 7.42
CA LYS A 872 -14.98 -8.44 6.83
C LYS A 872 -15.85 -8.27 5.59
N PHE A 873 -16.72 -7.26 5.55
CA PHE A 873 -17.52 -6.96 4.35
C PHE A 873 -16.65 -6.49 3.18
N GLY A 874 -15.64 -5.63 3.41
CA GLY A 874 -14.66 -5.26 2.37
C GLY A 874 -13.77 -6.41 1.84
N ILE A 875 -13.82 -7.59 2.49
CA ILE A 875 -13.17 -8.82 1.99
C ILE A 875 -14.15 -9.72 1.22
N LEU A 876 -15.47 -9.57 1.45
CA LEU A 876 -16.52 -10.44 0.91
C LEU A 876 -17.29 -9.84 -0.27
N TYR A 877 -17.44 -8.51 -0.32
CA TYR A 877 -18.36 -7.83 -1.22
C TYR A 877 -17.68 -6.64 -1.93
N THR A 878 -18.08 -6.38 -3.16
CA THR A 878 -17.70 -5.20 -3.94
C THR A 878 -18.92 -4.27 -4.02
N PRO A 879 -18.78 -2.95 -3.75
CA PRO A 879 -19.88 -2.00 -3.95
C PRO A 879 -20.52 -2.13 -5.34
N GLY A 880 -21.86 -2.05 -5.40
CA GLY A 880 -22.65 -2.23 -6.61
C GLY A 880 -22.76 -3.68 -7.14
N GLU A 881 -22.00 -4.64 -6.60
CA GLU A 881 -22.13 -6.06 -6.97
C GLU A 881 -23.04 -6.84 -5.99
N PHE A 882 -23.99 -7.60 -6.54
CA PHE A 882 -24.81 -8.54 -5.76
C PHE A 882 -23.91 -9.49 -4.95
N PRO A 883 -24.11 -9.64 -3.62
CA PRO A 883 -25.39 -9.45 -2.91
C PRO A 883 -25.65 -8.06 -2.31
N LEU A 884 -24.80 -7.06 -2.53
CA LEU A 884 -25.17 -5.68 -2.19
C LEU A 884 -26.21 -5.14 -3.20
N PRO A 885 -27.08 -4.20 -2.79
CA PRO A 885 -27.94 -3.49 -3.72
C PRO A 885 -27.14 -2.63 -4.71
N THR A 886 -27.76 -2.33 -5.84
CA THR A 886 -27.27 -1.32 -6.79
C THR A 886 -27.53 0.10 -6.27
N GLU A 887 -26.76 1.08 -6.75
CA GLU A 887 -26.90 2.50 -6.37
C GLU A 887 -28.35 3.01 -6.50
N THR A 888 -29.06 2.61 -7.55
CA THR A 888 -30.49 2.94 -7.75
C THR A 888 -31.39 2.33 -6.67
N GLN A 889 -31.06 1.16 -6.14
CA GLN A 889 -31.79 0.52 -5.04
C GLN A 889 -31.48 1.21 -3.70
N SER A 890 -30.21 1.54 -3.43
CA SER A 890 -29.79 2.30 -2.24
C SER A 890 -30.45 3.68 -2.21
N ALA A 891 -30.47 4.40 -3.33
CA ALA A 891 -31.20 5.67 -3.46
C ALA A 891 -32.71 5.51 -3.19
N ASN A 892 -33.31 4.41 -3.64
CA ASN A 892 -34.72 4.11 -3.34
C ASN A 892 -34.96 3.70 -1.88
N PHE A 893 -34.01 3.07 -1.20
CA PHE A 893 -34.08 2.82 0.25
C PHE A 893 -34.04 4.14 1.04
N TYR A 894 -33.20 5.08 0.64
CA TYR A 894 -33.12 6.41 1.24
C TYR A 894 -34.42 7.22 1.02
N ARG A 895 -34.95 7.26 -0.22
CA ARG A 895 -36.26 7.85 -0.53
C ARG A 895 -37.40 7.24 0.31
N MET A 896 -37.41 5.92 0.45
CA MET A 896 -38.39 5.20 1.27
C MET A 896 -38.28 5.58 2.75
N ALA A 897 -37.07 5.68 3.29
CA ALA A 897 -36.83 6.12 4.67
C ALA A 897 -37.30 7.56 4.89
N SER A 898 -36.85 8.51 4.05
CA SER A 898 -37.27 9.92 4.13
C SER A 898 -38.79 10.07 4.04
N SER A 899 -39.43 9.39 3.08
CA SER A 899 -40.89 9.42 2.92
C SER A 899 -41.64 8.81 4.11
N MET A 900 -41.24 7.63 4.60
CA MET A 900 -41.96 6.93 5.68
C MET A 900 -41.77 7.61 7.04
N LEU A 901 -40.55 8.05 7.36
CA LEU A 901 -40.25 8.72 8.63
C LEU A 901 -40.87 10.12 8.69
N SER A 902 -40.81 10.89 7.59
CA SER A 902 -41.48 12.19 7.50
C SER A 902 -43.00 12.06 7.60
N SER A 903 -43.60 11.03 6.99
CA SER A 903 -45.05 10.75 7.12
C SER A 903 -45.46 10.31 8.52
N ALA A 904 -44.53 9.78 9.32
CA ALA A 904 -44.73 9.43 10.72
C ALA A 904 -44.44 10.60 11.70
N GLY A 905 -44.05 11.77 11.19
CA GLY A 905 -43.82 12.98 11.98
C GLY A 905 -42.36 13.29 12.33
N TYR A 906 -41.41 12.40 12.00
CA TYR A 906 -39.99 12.65 12.23
C TYR A 906 -39.42 13.62 11.18
N ARG A 907 -38.68 14.64 11.62
CA ARG A 907 -37.97 15.57 10.73
C ARG A 907 -36.54 15.11 10.51
N HIS A 908 -36.17 14.98 9.24
CA HIS A 908 -34.79 14.83 8.79
C HIS A 908 -34.02 16.12 9.13
N TYR A 909 -32.99 16.03 9.98
CA TYR A 909 -32.23 17.20 10.44
C TYR A 909 -30.74 17.16 10.03
N GLU A 910 -30.19 15.97 9.87
CA GLU A 910 -28.87 15.70 9.29
C GLU A 910 -28.91 14.40 8.47
N ILE A 911 -27.99 14.26 7.52
CA ILE A 911 -27.97 13.27 6.43
C ILE A 911 -28.29 11.82 6.82
N SER A 912 -28.01 11.41 8.06
CA SER A 912 -28.30 10.06 8.60
C SER A 912 -29.33 10.02 9.74
N SER A 913 -29.92 11.14 10.17
CA SER A 913 -30.79 11.17 11.37
C SER A 913 -32.09 11.98 11.23
N TYR A 914 -33.13 11.40 11.80
CA TYR A 914 -34.50 11.92 11.85
C TYR A 914 -34.95 11.98 13.32
N SER A 915 -35.70 13.01 13.75
CA SER A 915 -36.23 13.08 15.12
C SER A 915 -37.55 13.84 15.21
N GLU A 916 -38.24 13.71 16.34
CA GLU A 916 -39.20 14.74 16.77
C GLU A 916 -38.45 16.04 17.13
N ASP A 917 -39.17 17.18 17.14
CA ASP A 917 -38.60 18.49 17.49
C ASP A 917 -38.08 18.51 18.92
N GLY A 918 -36.83 18.92 19.13
CA GLY A 918 -36.18 19.01 20.44
C GLY A 918 -35.44 17.74 20.87
N TYR A 919 -35.57 16.65 20.11
CA TYR A 919 -34.86 15.39 20.35
C TYR A 919 -33.71 15.14 19.36
N GLU A 920 -33.30 16.15 18.57
CA GLU A 920 -32.05 16.08 17.80
C GLU A 920 -30.86 15.83 18.75
N CYS A 921 -29.93 14.95 18.38
CA CYS A 921 -28.75 14.69 19.21
C CYS A 921 -27.85 15.94 19.29
N LYS A 922 -27.80 16.58 20.47
CA LYS A 922 -27.01 17.79 20.72
C LYS A 922 -25.54 17.53 20.38
N HIS A 923 -25.01 16.35 20.71
CA HIS A 923 -23.61 16.00 20.45
C HIS A 923 -23.28 15.94 18.94
N ASN A 924 -24.06 15.18 18.16
CA ASN A 924 -23.88 15.10 16.70
C ASN A 924 -24.04 16.48 16.06
N LEU A 925 -24.97 17.30 16.57
CA LEU A 925 -25.13 18.68 16.14
C LEU A 925 -23.95 19.60 16.49
N THR A 926 -23.13 19.32 17.50
CA THR A 926 -21.87 20.06 17.72
C THR A 926 -20.89 19.75 16.59
N TYR A 927 -20.71 18.47 16.26
CA TYR A 927 -19.87 18.03 15.13
C TYR A 927 -20.33 18.63 13.80
N TRP A 928 -21.61 18.49 13.45
CA TRP A 928 -22.16 19.00 12.19
C TRP A 928 -22.15 20.54 12.07
N LYS A 929 -22.06 21.28 13.18
CA LYS A 929 -21.90 22.75 13.19
C LYS A 929 -20.42 23.19 13.14
N ASN A 930 -19.49 22.25 12.90
CA ASN A 930 -18.04 22.45 12.99
C ASN A 930 -17.60 23.17 14.28
N LYS A 931 -18.24 22.85 15.42
CA LYS A 931 -17.84 23.36 16.74
C LYS A 931 -16.75 22.47 17.35
N PRO A 932 -15.84 23.03 18.17
CA PRO A 932 -14.80 22.25 18.84
C PRO A 932 -15.37 21.29 19.88
N PHE A 933 -14.78 20.11 19.99
CA PHE A 933 -15.14 19.04 20.93
C PHE A 933 -13.91 18.23 21.35
N TYR A 934 -13.93 17.70 22.56
CA TYR A 934 -12.96 16.70 23.00
C TYR A 934 -13.43 15.31 22.55
N GLY A 935 -12.56 14.52 21.93
CA GLY A 935 -12.64 13.07 22.04
C GLY A 935 -11.79 12.58 23.21
N PHE A 936 -12.03 11.36 23.69
CA PHE A 936 -11.17 10.61 24.60
C PHE A 936 -11.20 9.11 24.26
N GLY A 937 -10.11 8.41 24.52
CA GLY A 937 -10.01 6.97 24.32
C GLY A 937 -9.43 6.51 22.98
N LEU A 938 -9.29 5.19 22.87
CA LEU A 938 -8.60 4.48 21.79
C LEU A 938 -9.11 4.86 20.39
N GLY A 939 -8.28 5.52 19.58
CA GLY A 939 -8.67 5.90 18.22
C GLY A 939 -9.70 7.02 18.08
N SER A 940 -10.15 7.64 19.18
CA SER A 940 -11.02 8.82 19.15
C SER A 940 -10.37 10.01 18.45
N ALA A 941 -11.18 10.93 17.93
CA ALA A 941 -10.72 12.22 17.39
C ALA A 941 -11.16 13.37 18.31
N SER A 942 -10.32 14.39 18.46
CA SER A 942 -10.68 15.70 19.03
C SER A 942 -10.63 16.77 17.94
N TYR A 943 -11.38 17.86 18.15
CA TYR A 943 -11.27 19.10 17.38
C TYR A 943 -11.11 20.27 18.34
N LEU A 944 -9.89 20.79 18.49
CA LEU A 944 -9.52 21.84 19.46
C LEU A 944 -8.83 22.99 18.75
N GLY A 945 -9.21 24.24 19.04
CA GLY A 945 -8.56 25.44 18.48
C GLY A 945 -8.63 25.63 16.96
N GLY A 946 -9.33 24.74 16.23
CA GLY A 946 -9.31 24.64 14.77
C GLY A 946 -8.46 23.49 14.21
N LEU A 947 -7.80 22.71 15.06
CA LEU A 947 -6.98 21.54 14.72
C LEU A 947 -7.73 20.24 15.04
N ARG A 948 -7.80 19.31 14.07
CA ARG A 948 -8.29 17.92 14.30
C ARG A 948 -7.12 16.96 14.49
N PHE A 949 -7.21 16.09 15.50
CA PHE A 949 -6.23 15.03 15.73
C PHE A 949 -6.87 13.77 16.32
N SER A 950 -6.27 12.61 16.04
CA SER A 950 -6.81 11.30 16.44
C SER A 950 -5.82 10.48 17.27
N ARG A 951 -6.35 9.71 18.23
CA ARG A 951 -5.56 8.82 19.09
C ARG A 951 -5.03 7.61 18.30
N PRO A 952 -3.94 6.98 18.74
CA PRO A 952 -3.48 5.74 18.12
C PRO A 952 -4.55 4.63 18.21
N ARG A 953 -4.95 4.05 17.07
CA ARG A 953 -5.94 2.95 16.96
C ARG A 953 -5.45 1.58 17.49
N ARG A 954 -4.48 1.55 18.41
CA ARG A 954 -3.93 0.31 19.03
C ARG A 954 -3.56 0.57 20.49
N MET A 955 -3.95 -0.36 21.38
CA MET A 955 -3.82 -0.20 22.84
C MET A 955 -2.42 0.23 23.31
N LYS A 956 -1.34 -0.42 22.82
CA LYS A 956 0.03 0.00 23.19
C LYS A 956 0.30 1.47 22.82
N GLY A 957 0.00 1.88 21.58
CA GLY A 957 0.22 3.26 21.16
C GLY A 957 -0.63 4.27 21.94
N PHE A 958 -1.81 3.86 22.41
CA PHE A 958 -2.65 4.69 23.28
C PHE A 958 -2.07 4.81 24.70
N VAL A 959 -1.51 3.74 25.27
CA VAL A 959 -0.72 3.81 26.52
C VAL A 959 0.48 4.74 26.35
N ASP A 960 1.25 4.55 25.27
CA ASP A 960 2.41 5.38 24.95
C ASP A 960 2.00 6.87 24.78
N TYR A 961 0.82 7.14 24.18
CA TYR A 961 0.27 8.50 24.02
C TYR A 961 -0.10 9.15 25.36
N VAL A 962 -0.83 8.46 26.24
CA VAL A 962 -1.23 9.02 27.55
C VAL A 962 -0.01 9.34 28.42
N GLN A 963 1.02 8.49 28.40
CA GLN A 963 2.28 8.77 29.12
C GLN A 963 2.99 10.04 28.60
N ASN A 964 2.99 10.27 27.29
CA ASN A 964 3.56 11.49 26.71
C ASN A 964 2.70 12.74 26.95
N LEU A 965 1.38 12.59 27.10
CA LEU A 965 0.46 13.66 27.48
C LEU A 965 0.66 14.07 28.95
N GLU A 966 0.76 13.09 29.87
CA GLU A 966 1.11 13.30 31.28
C GLU A 966 2.49 13.97 31.45
N ALA A 967 3.47 13.57 30.64
CA ALA A 967 4.80 14.18 30.61
C ALA A 967 4.82 15.59 29.96
N GLY A 968 3.69 16.08 29.42
CA GLY A 968 3.59 17.38 28.77
C GLY A 968 4.29 17.47 27.41
N VAL A 969 4.68 16.35 26.81
CA VAL A 969 5.38 16.24 25.52
C VAL A 969 4.39 16.35 24.35
N VAL A 970 3.13 15.96 24.57
CA VAL A 970 2.02 16.20 23.62
C VAL A 970 1.45 17.60 23.84
N ASP A 971 1.57 18.46 22.84
CA ASP A 971 0.67 19.60 22.70
C ASP A 971 -0.63 19.16 21.99
N CYS A 972 -1.75 19.67 22.48
CA CYS A 972 -3.10 19.38 22.01
C CYS A 972 -3.82 20.65 21.51
N TRP A 973 -3.17 21.82 21.54
CA TRP A 973 -3.72 23.08 21.05
C TRP A 973 -2.98 23.61 19.81
N GLY A 974 -1.65 23.48 19.73
CA GLY A 974 -0.85 23.51 18.50
C GLY A 974 -0.64 24.88 17.85
N ASP A 975 0.59 25.38 17.86
CA ASP A 975 1.03 26.63 17.18
C ASP A 975 1.01 26.57 15.63
N ASN A 976 0.21 25.67 15.02
CA ASN A 976 0.15 25.48 13.58
C ASN A 976 -0.75 26.53 12.90
N HIS A 977 -0.27 27.05 11.76
CA HIS A 977 -1.05 27.94 10.92
C HIS A 977 -2.16 27.15 10.20
N ILE A 978 -3.42 27.45 10.51
CA ILE A 978 -4.60 26.84 9.88
C ILE A 978 -4.83 27.51 8.53
N ASP A 979 -4.93 26.73 7.44
CA ASP A 979 -5.31 27.28 6.14
C ASP A 979 -6.80 27.68 6.13
N ALA A 980 -7.09 28.88 5.63
CA ALA A 980 -8.45 29.35 5.46
C ALA A 980 -9.22 28.53 4.41
N LYS A 981 -8.53 27.92 3.43
CA LYS A 981 -9.14 27.01 2.43
C LYS A 981 -9.67 25.73 3.09
N ASP A 982 -8.83 25.04 3.88
CA ASP A 982 -9.22 23.82 4.60
C ASP A 982 -10.44 24.09 5.50
N LEU A 983 -10.41 25.19 6.26
CA LEU A 983 -11.51 25.57 7.15
C LEU A 983 -12.80 25.90 6.37
N ALA A 984 -12.70 26.54 5.20
CA ALA A 984 -13.85 26.81 4.33
C ALA A 984 -14.46 25.51 3.78
N MET A 985 -13.63 24.57 3.31
CA MET A 985 -14.08 23.25 2.85
C MET A 985 -14.80 22.50 3.97
N ASP A 986 -14.23 22.48 5.16
CA ASP A 986 -14.79 21.81 6.33
C ASP A 986 -16.17 22.37 6.72
N VAL A 987 -16.32 23.70 6.73
CA VAL A 987 -17.58 24.37 7.04
C VAL A 987 -18.65 24.02 5.99
N LEU A 988 -18.34 24.03 4.69
CA LEU A 988 -19.30 23.65 3.65
C LEU A 988 -19.67 22.16 3.75
N MET A 989 -18.68 21.27 3.87
CA MET A 989 -18.88 19.81 3.89
C MET A 989 -19.78 19.36 5.04
N LEU A 990 -19.58 19.92 6.24
CA LEU A 990 -20.41 19.60 7.41
C LEU A 990 -21.78 20.27 7.31
N SER A 991 -21.86 21.54 6.89
CA SER A 991 -23.13 22.29 6.82
C SER A 991 -24.11 21.71 5.79
N PHE A 992 -23.63 21.30 4.61
CA PHE A 992 -24.45 20.68 3.57
C PHE A 992 -25.01 19.30 3.98
N ARG A 993 -24.39 18.62 4.94
CA ARG A 993 -24.94 17.40 5.55
C ARG A 993 -26.04 17.66 6.58
N THR A 994 -26.51 18.90 6.72
CA THR A 994 -27.64 19.26 7.60
C THR A 994 -28.82 19.86 6.84
N ALA A 995 -30.04 19.66 7.36
CA ALA A 995 -31.24 20.29 6.84
C ALA A 995 -31.32 21.81 7.12
N ARG A 996 -30.32 22.38 7.83
CA ARG A 996 -30.10 23.82 7.97
C ARG A 996 -29.31 24.40 6.80
N GLY A 997 -28.41 23.62 6.19
CA GLY A 997 -27.51 24.08 5.15
C GLY A 997 -26.45 25.09 5.63
N VAL A 998 -25.80 25.73 4.66
CA VAL A 998 -24.75 26.74 4.85
C VAL A 998 -25.35 28.11 5.17
N ASP A 999 -24.87 28.75 6.23
CA ASP A 999 -25.14 30.17 6.53
C ASP A 999 -24.17 31.05 5.71
N LEU A 1000 -24.65 31.61 4.60
CA LEU A 1000 -23.82 32.33 3.63
C LEU A 1000 -23.33 33.68 4.16
N LYS A 1001 -24.03 34.24 5.14
CA LYS A 1001 -23.68 35.50 5.80
C LYS A 1001 -22.45 35.30 6.69
N SER A 1002 -22.51 34.35 7.62
CA SER A 1002 -21.39 33.97 8.50
C SER A 1002 -20.18 33.43 7.70
N PHE A 1003 -20.44 32.69 6.62
CA PHE A 1003 -19.39 32.22 5.69
C PHE A 1003 -18.74 33.39 4.93
N GLY A 1004 -19.53 34.33 4.39
CA GLY A 1004 -19.04 35.52 3.71
C GLY A 1004 -18.29 36.51 4.61
N GLU A 1005 -18.66 36.59 5.88
CA GLU A 1005 -17.95 37.35 6.92
C GLU A 1005 -16.58 36.72 7.27
N THR A 1006 -16.47 35.39 7.20
CA THR A 1006 -15.24 34.65 7.57
C THR A 1006 -14.26 34.50 6.39
N PHE A 1007 -14.76 34.18 5.19
CA PHE A 1007 -13.96 33.83 4.01
C PHE A 1007 -14.08 34.83 2.84
N GLY A 1008 -14.96 35.83 2.96
CA GLY A 1008 -15.12 36.91 1.98
C GLY A 1008 -16.28 36.73 1.00
N CYS A 1009 -16.95 37.85 0.70
CA CYS A 1009 -18.09 37.90 -0.23
C CYS A 1009 -17.80 37.40 -1.67
N PRO A 1010 -16.59 37.57 -2.27
CA PRO A 1010 -16.32 37.03 -3.61
C PRO A 1010 -16.44 35.51 -3.70
N LEU A 1011 -16.05 34.78 -2.64
CA LEU A 1011 -16.17 33.32 -2.60
C LEU A 1011 -17.65 32.90 -2.58
N VAL A 1012 -18.50 33.63 -1.83
CA VAL A 1012 -19.96 33.43 -1.85
C VAL A 1012 -20.54 33.66 -3.25
N HIS A 1013 -20.07 34.67 -4.00
CA HIS A 1013 -20.54 34.90 -5.39
C HIS A 1013 -20.17 33.75 -6.33
N THR A 1014 -18.96 33.20 -6.22
CA THR A 1014 -18.54 32.06 -7.05
C THR A 1014 -19.28 30.76 -6.67
N LEU A 1015 -19.56 30.54 -5.38
CA LEU A 1015 -20.45 29.45 -4.95
C LEU A 1015 -21.87 29.63 -5.49
N CYS A 1016 -22.41 30.86 -5.53
CA CYS A 1016 -23.72 31.13 -6.15
C CYS A 1016 -23.72 30.85 -7.66
N LYS A 1017 -22.64 31.19 -8.37
CA LYS A 1017 -22.47 30.86 -9.81
C LYS A 1017 -22.46 29.35 -10.04
N VAL A 1018 -21.71 28.59 -9.24
CA VAL A 1018 -21.56 27.13 -9.42
C VAL A 1018 -22.80 26.35 -8.99
N TYR A 1019 -23.51 26.76 -7.95
CA TYR A 1019 -24.76 26.10 -7.56
C TYR A 1019 -25.97 26.44 -8.42
N LYS A 1020 -25.90 27.45 -9.31
CA LYS A 1020 -27.02 27.85 -10.17
C LYS A 1020 -27.73 26.68 -10.89
N PRO A 1021 -27.06 25.75 -11.59
CA PRO A 1021 -27.74 24.63 -12.28
C PRO A 1021 -28.44 23.66 -11.32
N TYR A 1022 -27.93 23.54 -10.10
CA TYR A 1022 -28.48 22.69 -9.04
C TYR A 1022 -29.66 23.36 -8.32
N ILE A 1023 -29.72 24.69 -8.35
CA ILE A 1023 -30.89 25.49 -7.93
C ILE A 1023 -31.99 25.42 -9.00
N GLU A 1024 -31.63 25.58 -10.29
CA GLU A 1024 -32.56 25.48 -11.41
C GLU A 1024 -33.18 24.06 -11.56
N SER A 1025 -32.48 23.03 -11.10
CA SER A 1025 -32.97 21.64 -11.04
C SER A 1025 -33.53 21.22 -9.66
N GLY A 1026 -33.59 22.11 -8.68
CA GLY A 1026 -34.22 21.84 -7.38
C GLY A 1026 -33.45 20.94 -6.39
N HIS A 1027 -32.17 20.63 -6.67
CA HIS A 1027 -31.27 19.90 -5.77
C HIS A 1027 -30.73 20.78 -4.63
N VAL A 1028 -30.60 22.09 -4.88
CA VAL A 1028 -30.18 23.11 -3.90
C VAL A 1028 -31.28 24.16 -3.75
N ILE A 1029 -31.64 24.47 -2.51
CA ILE A 1029 -32.68 25.43 -2.15
C ILE A 1029 -32.02 26.70 -1.60
N CYS A 1030 -32.36 27.84 -2.20
CA CYS A 1030 -31.99 29.18 -1.73
C CYS A 1030 -33.02 29.70 -0.71
N LEU A 1031 -32.57 30.19 0.46
CA LEU A 1031 -33.46 30.79 1.45
C LEU A 1031 -33.05 32.22 1.82
N ASP A 1032 -34.04 33.07 2.08
CA ASP A 1032 -33.84 34.41 2.66
C ASP A 1032 -33.65 34.36 4.20
N GLU A 1033 -33.41 35.52 4.84
CA GLU A 1033 -33.20 35.59 6.30
C GLU A 1033 -34.38 35.06 7.14
N ARG A 1034 -35.59 34.99 6.56
CA ARG A 1034 -36.79 34.40 7.20
C ARG A 1034 -36.95 32.91 6.90
N ARG A 1035 -35.96 32.29 6.24
CA ARG A 1035 -35.96 30.92 5.71
C ARG A 1035 -37.08 30.63 4.70
N ARG A 1036 -37.64 31.65 4.05
CA ARG A 1036 -38.55 31.44 2.91
C ARG A 1036 -37.72 31.04 1.70
N ALA A 1037 -38.18 30.03 0.96
CA ALA A 1037 -37.57 29.63 -0.30
C ALA A 1037 -37.69 30.76 -1.34
N MET A 1038 -36.57 31.10 -1.97
CA MET A 1038 -36.49 32.08 -3.05
C MET A 1038 -36.75 31.41 -4.39
N ASN A 1039 -37.45 32.09 -5.31
CA ASN A 1039 -37.65 31.55 -6.66
C ASN A 1039 -36.44 31.84 -7.59
N ILE A 1040 -36.41 31.18 -8.75
CA ILE A 1040 -35.29 31.24 -9.71
C ILE A 1040 -35.11 32.66 -10.28
N GLU A 1041 -36.17 33.46 -10.41
CA GLU A 1041 -36.11 34.85 -10.88
C GLU A 1041 -35.54 35.78 -9.81
N GLU A 1042 -35.96 35.64 -8.55
CA GLU A 1042 -35.38 36.33 -7.39
C GLU A 1042 -33.87 36.05 -7.28
N PHE A 1043 -33.46 34.79 -7.45
CA PHE A 1043 -32.04 34.39 -7.37
C PHE A 1043 -31.22 34.91 -8.56
N ASN A 1044 -31.71 34.79 -9.80
CA ASN A 1044 -31.03 35.33 -10.97
C ASN A 1044 -30.91 36.87 -10.91
N SER A 1045 -31.90 37.57 -10.35
CA SER A 1045 -31.82 39.02 -10.10
C SER A 1045 -30.78 39.41 -9.05
N LEU A 1046 -30.32 38.49 -8.19
CA LEU A 1046 -29.25 38.73 -7.21
C LEU A 1046 -27.85 38.44 -7.76
N LEU A 1047 -27.70 37.41 -8.60
CA LEU A 1047 -26.43 37.10 -9.27
C LEU A 1047 -25.88 38.28 -10.10
N LEU A 1048 -26.76 39.14 -10.62
CA LEU A 1048 -26.42 40.34 -11.40
C LEU A 1048 -25.86 41.50 -10.56
N ASP A 1049 -25.92 41.45 -9.23
CA ASP A 1049 -25.45 42.53 -8.36
C ASP A 1049 -24.78 41.97 -7.09
N GLU A 1050 -23.45 41.98 -7.09
CA GLU A 1050 -22.61 41.52 -5.97
C GLU A 1050 -22.95 42.19 -4.62
N THR A 1051 -23.47 43.42 -4.63
CA THR A 1051 -23.82 44.16 -3.40
C THR A 1051 -25.16 43.72 -2.80
N LYS A 1052 -26.03 43.08 -3.58
CA LYS A 1052 -27.37 42.66 -3.14
C LYS A 1052 -27.42 41.26 -2.53
N ILE A 1053 -26.48 40.37 -2.86
CA ILE A 1053 -26.51 38.96 -2.42
C ILE A 1053 -26.60 38.87 -0.88
N GLY A 1054 -25.64 39.46 -0.16
CA GLY A 1054 -25.57 39.40 1.30
C GLY A 1054 -26.70 40.08 2.07
N ASN A 1055 -27.60 40.79 1.37
CA ASN A 1055 -28.78 41.47 1.95
C ASN A 1055 -30.12 40.76 1.66
N ARG A 1056 -30.13 39.68 0.86
CA ARG A 1056 -31.37 38.94 0.53
C ARG A 1056 -31.24 37.42 0.50
N LEU A 1057 -30.05 36.88 0.20
CA LEU A 1057 -29.78 35.45 0.23
C LEU A 1057 -28.99 35.12 1.49
N ALA A 1058 -29.56 34.29 2.37
CA ALA A 1058 -28.96 33.95 3.66
C ALA A 1058 -28.46 32.50 3.74
N TYR A 1059 -29.13 31.55 3.07
CA TYR A 1059 -28.82 30.13 3.19
C TYR A 1059 -28.83 29.37 1.85
N PHE A 1060 -27.92 28.38 1.74
CA PHE A 1060 -28.02 27.27 0.78
C PHE A 1060 -28.26 25.96 1.53
N ARG A 1061 -29.36 25.28 1.21
CA ARG A 1061 -29.75 23.98 1.77
C ARG A 1061 -29.85 22.92 0.67
N LEU A 1062 -29.59 21.65 0.97
CA LEU A 1062 -29.92 20.52 0.07
C LEU A 1062 -31.43 20.18 0.15
N SER A 1063 -32.04 19.88 -0.99
CA SER A 1063 -33.42 19.35 -1.00
C SER A 1063 -33.46 17.91 -0.51
N ASP A 1064 -34.61 17.52 0.02
CA ASP A 1064 -34.84 16.22 0.67
C ASP A 1064 -35.86 15.42 -0.15
N PRO A 1065 -35.56 14.17 -0.57
CA PRO A 1065 -34.30 13.45 -0.40
C PRO A 1065 -33.25 13.72 -1.50
N GLU A 1066 -33.64 14.27 -2.65
CA GLU A 1066 -32.81 14.25 -3.88
C GLU A 1066 -31.51 15.06 -3.78
N GLY A 1067 -31.50 16.22 -3.13
CA GLY A 1067 -30.29 16.98 -2.88
C GLY A 1067 -29.33 16.26 -1.94
N PHE A 1068 -29.84 15.63 -0.87
CA PHE A 1068 -29.03 14.82 0.05
C PHE A 1068 -28.41 13.59 -0.63
N LEU A 1069 -29.12 12.93 -1.55
CA LEU A 1069 -28.57 11.83 -2.34
C LEU A 1069 -27.33 12.25 -3.16
N LEU A 1070 -27.30 13.49 -3.65
CA LEU A 1070 -26.18 14.04 -4.41
C LEU A 1070 -25.19 14.84 -3.53
N SER A 1071 -25.28 14.77 -2.20
CA SER A 1071 -24.52 15.67 -1.31
C SER A 1071 -23.01 15.62 -1.55
N ASN A 1072 -22.45 14.43 -1.82
CA ASN A 1072 -21.02 14.26 -2.06
C ASN A 1072 -20.55 14.95 -3.36
N GLU A 1073 -21.35 14.87 -4.43
CA GLU A 1073 -21.07 15.55 -5.70
C GLU A 1073 -21.17 17.06 -5.54
N LEU A 1074 -22.26 17.53 -4.91
CA LEU A 1074 -22.50 18.95 -4.66
C LEU A 1074 -21.41 19.59 -3.80
N ILE A 1075 -20.93 18.90 -2.76
CA ILE A 1075 -19.80 19.35 -1.94
C ILE A 1075 -18.50 19.40 -2.77
N SER A 1076 -18.25 18.41 -3.63
CA SER A 1076 -17.07 18.40 -4.52
C SER A 1076 -17.04 19.58 -5.48
N HIS A 1077 -18.20 20.00 -6.01
CA HIS A 1077 -18.31 21.22 -6.84
C HIS A 1077 -17.95 22.51 -6.08
N ALA A 1078 -18.20 22.60 -4.77
CA ALA A 1078 -17.75 23.74 -3.96
C ALA A 1078 -16.25 23.69 -3.63
N PHE A 1079 -15.67 22.50 -3.44
CA PHE A 1079 -14.22 22.37 -3.18
C PHE A 1079 -13.40 22.90 -4.36
N GLY A 1080 -13.79 22.54 -5.60
CA GLY A 1080 -13.15 23.06 -6.81
C GLY A 1080 -13.27 24.58 -7.04
N VAL A 1081 -14.11 25.27 -6.26
CA VAL A 1081 -14.22 26.75 -6.20
C VAL A 1081 -13.35 27.36 -5.09
N ILE A 1082 -13.05 26.60 -4.04
CA ILE A 1082 -12.14 27.02 -2.96
C ILE A 1082 -10.69 26.82 -3.40
N ASP A 1083 -10.39 25.80 -4.21
CA ASP A 1083 -9.04 25.53 -4.72
C ASP A 1083 -8.57 26.52 -5.79
N SER A 1084 -9.48 27.02 -6.63
CA SER A 1084 -9.22 28.01 -7.71
C SER A 1084 -8.88 29.41 -7.20
#